data_AF-A0A815TG24-F1
#
_entry.id   AF-A0A815TG24-F1
#
_cell.length_a   1.000
_cell.length_b   1.000
_cell.length_c   1.000
_cell.angle_alpha   90.00
_cell.angle_beta   90.00
_cell.angle_gamma   90.00
#
_symmetry.space_group_name_H-M   'P 1'
#
loop_
_entity.id
_entity.type
_entity.pdbx_description
1 polymer ?
#
loop_
_entity_poly.entity_id
_entity_poly.type
_entity_poly.pdbx_seq_one_letter_code
_entity_poly.pdbx_strand_id
1 'polypeptide(L)'
;MRIVCYYANWSLYRLPNTPILYPDAIHPSLCTHIHVAFALINPTTFKIEPSEKHDTHHTDIFGTPLYHRLLKLKQQKSSLKLLIAVGGWTAGSEAFNNILTNSTTRTTFIQRTKDFLHEWDFDGIDLDWEFPGDIERGAMNNSREQFNILIKEMHESFHNDSKSFLLTAAVSADPTKIDNGYVVPDFCHYLDYVSVMTYDYYGAWDNVTGINAPLYGRNYIDEDDDRHWKNVNHSIHYWMSNGCSAEKLNLGLALYGRSFTLMNNSNSISIGTETIGSGLAGPFTKENGTLAYFEICQKLRVFNWTRVFDTDAQAPYAYSSSSNPSEKQWIGYDDLKSITVKVLYAKTLNLGGAMLWSIDQDDYTGLFCNQGEFPFTYRVRDILLSSNTYDEQDTFTTTKVTKLRTTQKFTFVPIRRNTTQKHKRGISTPPFNFFFGHFKTLWNAPLYHRQLENWTKQYGKIYGIYEGTHPVLVVSDPDFLQEVFIKQFSVFHTRMITMLDDVSHNIGFSNGSIWRRQRHVINPSFTATKLRAMSPLINGSISDLMDKLLEHSNSGDEFNIYLYYKRLTMDVISRCAFGIDIDIQHNPNHIYFKKVEEIFGNNTIVKSSIFKMTQLIPAFGNILGQIYLVHNTARKYINTRVLPLISSTKQLDESALAWLMNRLHTIVEQRQDTPIPRKDLLQLMLQVMTKEPNQDTTEVDNKTNYWLSKDEVVSNTFLFMAVGYETTSTALAYATYVLAKHPEVLKKLQNEIDQLPIDNDDNTNDEKIKEYPDYDTVTHLSYMDMFISEVLRMYPIANLTIQRCAMENTVVQGINIEKGTSVHADIYSIHYDRELWGPDDPYIFLPERHKIKR
;
A
#
# COMPACT_ATOMS: atom_id res chain seq x y z
N MET A 1 29.04 -18.93 -2.09
CA MET A 1 28.26 -19.29 -0.89
C MET A 1 26.78 -19.23 -1.23
N ARG A 2 25.95 -20.01 -0.53
CA ARG A 2 24.50 -20.07 -0.75
C ARG A 2 23.79 -18.95 0.00
N ILE A 3 22.76 -18.40 -0.63
CA ILE A 3 21.74 -17.52 -0.05
C ILE A 3 20.42 -18.24 -0.30
N VAL A 4 19.91 -18.90 0.73
CA VAL A 4 18.69 -19.72 0.70
C VAL A 4 17.55 -18.89 1.28
N CYS A 5 16.55 -18.58 0.47
CA CYS A 5 15.44 -17.71 0.84
C CYS A 5 14.16 -18.52 0.92
N TYR A 6 13.58 -18.66 2.12
CA TYR A 6 12.24 -19.22 2.23
C TYR A 6 11.19 -18.18 1.83
N TYR A 7 10.29 -18.57 0.95
CA TYR A 7 9.12 -17.83 0.54
C TYR A 7 7.88 -18.51 1.13
N ALA A 8 7.22 -17.86 2.09
CA ALA A 8 6.00 -18.37 2.70
C ALA A 8 4.79 -18.12 1.77
N ASN A 9 4.16 -19.17 1.24
CA ASN A 9 3.02 -19.07 0.32
C ASN A 9 1.80 -18.43 1.00
N TRP A 10 1.57 -18.70 2.29
CA TRP A 10 0.51 -18.06 3.07
C TRP A 10 0.71 -16.55 3.28
N SER A 11 1.89 -15.99 3.02
CA SER A 11 2.13 -14.54 3.09
C SER A 11 1.24 -13.75 2.12
N LEU A 12 0.72 -14.40 1.06
CA LEU A 12 -0.24 -13.84 0.12
C LEU A 12 -1.62 -13.55 0.74
N TYR A 13 -1.94 -14.12 1.90
CA TYR A 13 -3.20 -13.88 2.61
C TYR A 13 -3.14 -12.76 3.63
N ARG A 14 -2.02 -12.04 3.77
CA ARG A 14 -1.93 -10.92 4.71
C ARG A 14 -3.00 -9.87 4.37
N LEU A 15 -3.88 -9.64 5.36
CA LEU A 15 -5.08 -8.80 5.31
C LEU A 15 -4.76 -7.29 5.16
N PRO A 16 -5.74 -6.40 4.87
CA PRO A 16 -5.50 -5.22 4.05
C PRO A 16 -4.59 -4.17 4.70
N ASN A 17 -3.80 -3.48 3.86
CA ASN A 17 -2.73 -2.50 4.15
C ASN A 17 -1.32 -3.08 4.40
N THR A 18 -1.14 -4.41 4.36
CA THR A 18 0.21 -4.99 4.17
C THR A 18 0.56 -4.94 2.68
N PRO A 19 1.72 -4.44 2.27
CA PRO A 19 2.19 -4.70 0.91
C PRO A 19 2.34 -6.21 0.76
N ILE A 20 1.80 -6.86 -0.28
CA ILE A 20 1.99 -8.31 -0.45
C ILE A 20 3.29 -8.53 -1.21
N LEU A 21 4.18 -9.39 -0.70
CA LEU A 21 5.37 -9.80 -1.46
C LEU A 21 4.93 -10.81 -2.52
N TYR A 22 4.75 -10.33 -3.75
CA TYR A 22 4.58 -11.22 -4.90
C TYR A 22 5.94 -11.64 -5.47
N PRO A 23 6.05 -12.82 -6.10
CA PRO A 23 7.31 -13.29 -6.71
C PRO A 23 7.93 -12.28 -7.68
N ASP A 24 7.10 -11.54 -8.42
CA ASP A 24 7.52 -10.56 -9.43
C ASP A 24 8.27 -9.36 -8.85
N ALA A 25 8.15 -9.10 -7.54
CA ALA A 25 8.92 -8.06 -6.86
C ALA A 25 10.32 -8.57 -6.41
N ILE A 26 10.58 -9.88 -6.50
CA ILE A 26 11.86 -10.47 -6.11
C ILE A 26 12.83 -10.32 -7.28
N HIS A 27 13.91 -9.58 -7.08
CA HIS A 27 14.97 -9.50 -8.07
C HIS A 27 15.62 -10.89 -8.23
N PRO A 28 15.79 -11.46 -9.46
CA PRO A 28 16.28 -12.83 -9.66
C PRO A 28 17.68 -13.10 -9.08
N SER A 29 18.47 -12.05 -8.84
CA SER A 29 19.80 -12.15 -8.22
C SER A 29 19.82 -11.89 -6.71
N LEU A 30 18.66 -11.72 -6.07
CA LEU A 30 18.59 -11.52 -4.63
C LEU A 30 19.02 -12.76 -3.86
N CYS A 31 18.53 -13.92 -4.30
CA CYS A 31 18.78 -15.23 -3.70
C CYS A 31 19.51 -16.15 -4.69
N THR A 32 20.16 -17.20 -4.17
CA THR A 32 20.71 -18.29 -5.00
C THR A 32 19.75 -19.48 -5.08
N HIS A 33 19.00 -19.69 -4.00
CA HIS A 33 17.98 -20.73 -3.87
C HIS A 33 16.74 -20.08 -3.28
N ILE A 34 15.57 -20.37 -3.84
CA ILE A 34 14.27 -20.04 -3.25
C ILE A 34 13.61 -21.35 -2.83
N HIS A 35 13.24 -21.44 -1.56
CA HIS A 35 12.50 -22.55 -0.98
C HIS A 35 11.05 -22.13 -0.80
N VAL A 36 10.12 -22.81 -1.46
CA VAL A 36 8.69 -22.49 -1.40
C VAL A 36 8.07 -23.24 -0.23
N ALA A 37 7.75 -22.50 0.83
CA ALA A 37 7.14 -23.03 2.04
C ALA A 37 5.61 -22.79 1.99
N PHE A 38 4.75 -23.80 2.01
CA PHE A 38 5.03 -25.24 1.99
C PHE A 38 4.11 -25.98 1.02
N ALA A 39 4.53 -27.16 0.57
CA ALA A 39 3.60 -28.22 0.17
C ALA A 39 3.41 -29.20 1.33
N LEU A 40 2.34 -29.98 1.29
CA LEU A 40 2.05 -31.02 2.29
C LEU A 40 2.25 -32.41 1.70
N ILE A 41 2.46 -33.40 2.57
CA ILE A 41 2.53 -34.80 2.16
C ILE A 41 1.25 -35.49 2.59
N ASN A 42 0.56 -36.11 1.64
CA ASN A 42 -0.62 -36.91 1.94
C ASN A 42 -0.22 -38.17 2.73
N PRO A 43 -0.72 -38.38 3.97
CA PRO A 43 -0.22 -39.41 4.88
C PRO A 43 -0.55 -40.84 4.42
N THR A 44 -1.46 -41.01 3.45
CA THR A 44 -1.87 -42.31 2.92
C THR A 44 -1.27 -42.60 1.54
N THR A 45 -1.28 -41.60 0.65
CA THR A 45 -0.82 -41.80 -0.74
C THR A 45 0.65 -41.44 -0.95
N PHE A 46 1.27 -40.76 0.02
CA PHE A 46 2.64 -40.23 -0.02
C PHE A 46 2.89 -39.28 -1.19
N LYS A 47 1.85 -38.67 -1.74
CA LYS A 47 1.96 -37.62 -2.74
C LYS A 47 2.25 -36.28 -2.06
N ILE A 48 3.12 -35.50 -2.69
CA ILE A 48 3.28 -34.07 -2.38
C ILE A 48 2.10 -33.34 -3.02
N GLU A 49 1.39 -32.57 -2.21
CA GLU A 49 0.20 -31.81 -2.61
C GLU A 49 0.42 -30.33 -2.28
N PRO A 50 0.07 -29.40 -3.19
CA PRO A 50 0.10 -27.98 -2.88
C PRO A 50 -0.77 -27.69 -1.66
N SER A 51 -0.26 -26.92 -0.70
CA SER A 51 -1.00 -26.62 0.53
C SER A 51 -2.07 -25.56 0.31
N GLU A 52 -1.85 -24.68 -0.68
CA GLU A 52 -2.70 -23.54 -0.93
C GLU A 52 -3.29 -23.56 -2.33
N LYS A 53 -4.54 -23.10 -2.48
CA LYS A 53 -5.19 -23.02 -3.81
C LYS A 53 -4.38 -22.16 -4.78
N HIS A 54 -3.76 -21.09 -4.28
CA HIS A 54 -2.99 -20.15 -5.10
C HIS A 54 -1.67 -20.71 -5.62
N ASP A 55 -1.19 -21.83 -5.06
CA ASP A 55 0.02 -22.52 -5.52
C ASP A 55 -0.11 -22.91 -7.00
N THR A 56 -1.28 -23.49 -7.34
CA THR A 56 -1.55 -24.12 -8.64
C THR A 56 -2.72 -23.52 -9.41
N HIS A 57 -3.56 -22.68 -8.79
CA HIS A 57 -4.72 -22.05 -9.43
C HIS A 57 -4.64 -20.53 -9.47
N HIS A 58 -5.30 -19.94 -10.48
CA HIS A 58 -5.41 -18.49 -10.66
C HIS A 58 -6.30 -17.86 -9.59
N THR A 59 -5.69 -17.24 -8.59
CA THR A 59 -6.42 -16.71 -7.41
C THR A 59 -6.06 -15.25 -7.08
N ASP A 60 -5.01 -14.69 -7.71
CA ASP A 60 -4.57 -13.32 -7.51
C ASP A 60 -4.75 -12.43 -8.76
N ILE A 61 -4.45 -11.12 -8.62
CA ILE A 61 -4.64 -10.10 -9.66
C ILE A 61 -3.82 -10.32 -10.94
N PHE A 62 -2.84 -11.23 -10.92
CA PHE A 62 -1.92 -11.51 -12.03
C PHE A 62 -2.40 -12.67 -12.91
N GLY A 63 -3.40 -13.43 -12.47
CA GLY A 63 -3.98 -14.51 -13.26
C GLY A 63 -2.97 -15.58 -13.64
N THR A 64 -1.92 -15.80 -12.83
CA THR A 64 -0.92 -16.88 -13.01
C THR A 64 -0.66 -17.54 -11.65
N PRO A 65 -0.65 -18.88 -11.52
CA PRO A 65 -0.42 -19.55 -10.23
C PRO A 65 0.97 -19.24 -9.65
N LEU A 66 1.10 -19.31 -8.32
CA LEU A 66 2.33 -18.96 -7.60
C LEU A 66 3.55 -19.75 -8.10
N TYR A 67 3.46 -21.07 -8.26
CA TYR A 67 4.59 -21.89 -8.72
C TYR A 67 5.08 -21.45 -10.10
N HIS A 68 4.17 -21.16 -11.03
CA HIS A 68 4.51 -20.66 -12.35
C HIS A 68 5.19 -19.29 -12.31
N ARG A 69 4.82 -18.41 -11.38
CA ARG A 69 5.45 -17.09 -11.22
C ARG A 69 6.87 -17.21 -10.68
N LEU A 70 7.10 -18.11 -9.73
CA LEU A 70 8.44 -18.39 -9.21
C LEU A 70 9.34 -19.03 -10.28
N LEU A 71 8.81 -19.92 -11.11
CA LEU A 71 9.53 -20.47 -12.26
C LEU A 71 9.97 -19.38 -13.26
N LYS A 72 9.21 -18.29 -13.43
CA LYS A 72 9.64 -17.15 -14.28
C LYS A 72 10.92 -16.48 -13.75
N LEU A 73 11.14 -16.42 -12.43
CA LEU A 73 12.38 -15.90 -11.87
C LEU A 73 13.58 -16.78 -12.25
N LYS A 74 13.39 -18.10 -12.24
CA LYS A 74 14.38 -19.08 -12.70
C LYS A 74 14.65 -18.94 -14.21
N GLN A 75 13.64 -18.65 -15.03
CA GLN A 75 13.82 -18.37 -16.45
C GLN A 75 14.62 -17.07 -16.70
N GLN A 76 14.47 -16.05 -15.84
CA GLN A 76 15.25 -14.81 -15.92
C GLN A 76 16.70 -14.98 -15.45
N LYS A 77 16.95 -15.91 -14.51
CA LYS A 77 18.30 -16.26 -14.05
C LYS A 77 18.44 -17.78 -13.92
N SER A 78 19.01 -18.41 -14.93
CA SER A 78 19.16 -19.88 -15.02
C SER A 78 19.98 -20.50 -13.88
N SER A 79 20.78 -19.71 -13.16
CA SER A 79 21.54 -20.18 -12.01
C SER A 79 20.73 -20.20 -10.70
N LEU A 80 19.55 -19.57 -10.66
CA LEU A 80 18.64 -19.60 -9.51
C LEU A 80 18.05 -21.01 -9.38
N LYS A 81 18.05 -21.57 -8.17
CA LYS A 81 17.43 -22.87 -7.88
C LYS A 81 16.12 -22.68 -7.16
N LEU A 82 15.08 -23.38 -7.61
CA LEU A 82 13.78 -23.37 -6.96
C LEU A 82 13.52 -24.74 -6.33
N LEU A 83 13.31 -24.80 -5.01
CA LEU A 83 12.99 -26.03 -4.29
C LEU A 83 11.61 -25.90 -3.63
N ILE A 84 10.91 -27.03 -3.52
CA ILE A 84 9.68 -27.12 -2.73
C ILE A 84 10.02 -27.61 -1.32
N ALA A 85 9.58 -26.89 -0.30
CA ALA A 85 9.72 -27.35 1.08
C ALA A 85 8.46 -28.12 1.49
N VAL A 86 8.65 -29.28 2.15
CA VAL A 86 7.55 -30.10 2.66
C VAL A 86 7.69 -30.33 4.16
N GLY A 87 6.58 -30.14 4.89
CA GLY A 87 6.56 -30.24 6.35
C GLY A 87 6.23 -28.89 6.98
N GLY A 88 7.12 -28.43 7.86
CA GLY A 88 6.92 -27.26 8.71
C GLY A 88 6.14 -27.58 9.98
N TRP A 89 6.15 -26.63 10.93
CA TRP A 89 5.52 -26.78 12.25
C TRP A 89 4.08 -27.33 12.19
N THR A 90 3.23 -26.86 11.29
CA THR A 90 1.80 -27.27 11.24
C THR A 90 1.55 -28.65 10.65
N ALA A 91 2.50 -29.26 9.94
CA ALA A 91 2.29 -30.55 9.26
C ALA A 91 2.32 -31.77 10.19
N GLY A 92 2.87 -31.64 11.39
CA GLY A 92 3.02 -32.76 12.32
C GLY A 92 4.00 -33.84 11.84
N SER A 93 3.99 -35.00 12.51
CA SER A 93 4.89 -36.13 12.21
C SER A 93 4.21 -37.30 11.50
N GLU A 94 2.89 -37.27 11.32
CA GLU A 94 2.11 -38.43 10.84
C GLU A 94 2.56 -38.91 9.44
N ALA A 95 2.63 -37.99 8.47
CA ALA A 95 3.01 -38.36 7.11
C ALA A 95 4.45 -38.92 7.05
N PHE A 96 5.39 -38.31 7.78
CA PHE A 96 6.77 -38.79 7.89
C PHE A 96 6.83 -40.17 8.52
N ASN A 97 6.13 -40.41 9.64
CA ASN A 97 6.07 -41.73 10.26
C ASN A 97 5.55 -42.81 9.28
N ASN A 98 4.47 -42.50 8.56
CA ASN A 98 3.87 -43.46 7.63
C ASN A 98 4.81 -43.79 6.47
N ILE A 99 5.54 -42.81 5.94
CA ILE A 99 6.57 -43.03 4.90
C ILE A 99 7.66 -43.97 5.40
N LEU A 100 8.06 -43.84 6.67
CA LEU A 100 9.17 -44.59 7.26
C LEU A 100 8.82 -46.02 7.70
N THR A 101 7.56 -46.45 7.57
CA THR A 101 7.09 -47.77 8.00
C THR A 101 7.86 -48.93 7.36
N ASN A 102 8.15 -48.87 6.06
CA ASN A 102 8.92 -49.90 5.36
C ASN A 102 9.56 -49.39 4.05
N SER A 103 10.37 -50.23 3.39
CA SER A 103 11.05 -49.86 2.14
C SER A 103 10.08 -49.56 0.98
N THR A 104 8.90 -50.20 0.93
CA THR A 104 7.90 -49.96 -0.12
C THR A 104 7.28 -48.57 0.01
N THR A 105 6.96 -48.13 1.24
CA THR A 105 6.39 -46.79 1.48
C THR A 105 7.41 -45.70 1.16
N ARG A 106 8.68 -45.89 1.56
CA ARG A 106 9.78 -44.98 1.19
C ARG A 106 9.99 -44.90 -0.31
N THR A 107 10.10 -46.04 -0.99
CA THR A 107 10.25 -46.10 -2.46
C THR A 107 9.09 -45.41 -3.17
N THR A 108 7.87 -45.59 -2.66
CA THR A 108 6.68 -44.92 -3.19
C THR A 108 6.79 -43.41 -3.02
N PHE A 109 7.12 -42.92 -1.82
CA PHE A 109 7.31 -41.49 -1.56
C PHE A 109 8.42 -40.88 -2.43
N ILE A 110 9.55 -41.57 -2.59
CA ILE A 110 10.67 -41.14 -3.44
C ILE A 110 10.19 -40.98 -4.89
N GLN A 111 9.45 -41.96 -5.42
CA GLN A 111 8.93 -41.86 -6.78
C GLN A 111 7.90 -40.74 -6.93
N ARG A 112 6.97 -40.58 -5.97
CA ARG A 112 5.98 -39.49 -5.97
C ARG A 112 6.64 -38.11 -5.88
N THR A 113 7.74 -38.01 -5.15
CA THR A 113 8.52 -36.79 -5.07
C THR A 113 9.10 -36.44 -6.44
N LYS A 114 9.75 -37.39 -7.12
CA LYS A 114 10.29 -37.15 -8.47
C LYS A 114 9.19 -36.78 -9.47
N ASP A 115 8.05 -37.47 -9.42
CA ASP A 115 6.89 -37.15 -10.27
C ASP A 115 6.48 -35.68 -10.09
N PHE A 116 6.33 -35.22 -8.83
CA PHE A 116 5.97 -33.83 -8.51
C PHE A 116 7.03 -32.82 -8.97
N LEU A 117 8.31 -33.11 -8.72
CA LEU A 117 9.42 -32.21 -9.09
C LEU A 117 9.52 -32.05 -10.61
N HIS A 118 9.29 -33.12 -11.37
CA HIS A 118 9.20 -33.06 -12.84
C HIS A 118 7.97 -32.31 -13.33
N GLU A 119 6.80 -32.58 -12.73
CA GLU A 119 5.53 -31.93 -13.11
C GLU A 119 5.60 -30.40 -12.99
N TRP A 120 6.24 -29.90 -11.94
CA TRP A 120 6.29 -28.47 -11.61
C TRP A 120 7.67 -27.82 -11.85
N ASP A 121 8.58 -28.51 -12.53
CA ASP A 121 9.97 -28.08 -12.84
C ASP A 121 10.76 -27.50 -11.63
N PHE A 122 10.54 -28.04 -10.44
CA PHE A 122 11.39 -27.75 -9.28
C PHE A 122 12.76 -28.39 -9.45
N ASP A 123 13.79 -27.77 -8.87
CA ASP A 123 15.18 -28.24 -8.91
C ASP A 123 15.53 -29.16 -7.74
N GLY A 124 14.62 -29.34 -6.80
CA GLY A 124 14.82 -30.21 -5.64
C GLY A 124 13.73 -30.07 -4.59
N ILE A 125 13.93 -30.78 -3.48
CA ILE A 125 13.05 -30.79 -2.31
C ILE A 125 13.83 -30.44 -1.05
N ASP A 126 13.15 -29.75 -0.16
CA ASP A 126 13.61 -29.44 1.19
C ASP A 126 12.70 -30.12 2.21
N LEU A 127 13.28 -30.93 3.10
CA LEU A 127 12.56 -31.74 4.08
C LEU A 127 12.55 -31.07 5.45
N ASP A 128 11.40 -30.51 5.82
CA ASP A 128 11.23 -29.73 7.05
C ASP A 128 10.40 -30.54 8.06
N TRP A 129 10.88 -31.73 8.43
CA TRP A 129 10.27 -32.51 9.49
C TRP A 129 10.65 -31.93 10.86
N GLU A 130 9.66 -31.37 11.54
CA GLU A 130 9.80 -30.87 12.90
C GLU A 130 9.10 -31.81 13.90
N PHE A 131 9.78 -32.67 14.67
CA PHE A 131 11.15 -33.14 14.44
C PHE A 131 11.21 -34.68 14.49
N PRO A 132 12.08 -35.33 13.71
CA PRO A 132 12.43 -36.73 13.98
C PRO A 132 12.94 -36.86 15.41
N GLY A 133 12.61 -37.96 16.09
CA GLY A 133 12.98 -38.22 17.48
C GLY A 133 12.14 -37.49 18.54
N ASP A 134 11.28 -36.55 18.15
CA ASP A 134 10.41 -35.80 19.07
C ASP A 134 9.08 -36.55 19.30
N ILE A 135 9.08 -37.43 20.30
CA ILE A 135 7.92 -38.26 20.67
C ILE A 135 6.73 -37.39 21.12
N GLU A 136 6.99 -36.24 21.75
CA GLU A 136 5.93 -35.32 22.20
C GLU A 136 5.20 -34.68 21.01
N ARG A 137 5.90 -34.51 19.89
CA ARG A 137 5.33 -34.15 18.58
C ARG A 137 4.92 -35.34 17.71
N GLY A 138 4.84 -36.53 18.31
CA GLY A 138 4.32 -37.73 17.67
C GLY A 138 5.29 -38.43 16.73
N ALA A 139 6.60 -38.15 16.77
CA ALA A 139 7.57 -38.96 16.03
C ALA A 139 7.66 -40.38 16.61
N MET A 140 7.88 -41.38 15.76
CA MET A 140 8.08 -42.77 16.22
C MET A 140 9.48 -42.98 16.82
N ASN A 141 9.65 -43.95 17.74
CA ASN A 141 10.89 -44.16 18.50
C ASN A 141 12.14 -44.40 17.65
N ASN A 142 12.01 -45.05 16.48
CA ASN A 142 13.12 -45.35 15.56
C ASN A 142 13.18 -44.35 14.38
N SER A 143 12.54 -43.18 14.51
CA SER A 143 12.50 -42.16 13.46
C SER A 143 13.88 -41.68 13.06
N ARG A 144 14.82 -41.55 13.99
CA ARG A 144 16.22 -41.18 13.72
C ARG A 144 16.89 -42.05 12.67
N GLU A 145 16.90 -43.36 12.89
CA GLU A 145 17.55 -44.30 11.99
C GLU A 145 16.76 -44.44 10.68
N GLN A 146 15.42 -44.49 10.75
CA GLN A 146 14.60 -44.63 9.55
C GLN A 146 14.65 -43.39 8.65
N PHE A 147 14.71 -42.19 9.22
CA PHE A 147 14.82 -40.95 8.46
C PHE A 147 16.17 -40.90 7.72
N ASN A 148 17.26 -41.29 8.37
CA ASN A 148 18.58 -41.39 7.71
C ASN A 148 18.56 -42.37 6.53
N ILE A 149 17.85 -43.51 6.66
CA ILE A 149 17.67 -44.46 5.56
C ILE A 149 16.88 -43.81 4.40
N LEU A 150 15.81 -43.07 4.69
CA LEU A 150 15.06 -42.35 3.66
C LEU A 150 15.94 -41.32 2.92
N ILE A 151 16.73 -40.52 3.65
CA ILE A 151 17.63 -39.54 3.03
C ILE A 151 18.64 -40.21 2.10
N LYS A 152 19.24 -41.32 2.53
CA LYS A 152 20.14 -42.12 1.69
C LYS A 152 19.45 -42.62 0.42
N GLU A 153 18.28 -43.25 0.57
CA GLU A 153 17.51 -43.78 -0.57
C GLU A 153 17.07 -42.66 -1.53
N MET A 154 16.70 -41.48 -1.02
CA MET A 154 16.39 -40.29 -1.82
C MET A 154 17.61 -39.80 -2.59
N HIS A 155 18.75 -39.64 -1.92
CA HIS A 155 20.01 -39.21 -2.53
C HIS A 155 20.42 -40.13 -3.70
N GLU A 156 20.43 -41.43 -3.47
CA GLU A 156 20.75 -42.43 -4.51
C GLU A 156 19.76 -42.38 -5.68
N SER A 157 18.47 -42.19 -5.41
CA SER A 157 17.44 -42.11 -6.46
C SER A 157 17.52 -40.81 -7.27
N PHE A 158 17.84 -39.69 -6.63
CA PHE A 158 17.90 -38.37 -7.29
C PHE A 158 19.14 -38.23 -8.16
N HIS A 159 20.27 -38.81 -7.75
CA HIS A 159 21.47 -38.84 -8.60
C HIS A 159 21.32 -39.69 -9.86
N ASN A 160 20.44 -40.69 -9.82
CA ASN A 160 20.17 -41.58 -10.96
C ASN A 160 19.01 -41.09 -11.85
N ASP A 161 18.36 -39.97 -11.51
CA ASP A 161 17.29 -39.42 -12.33
C ASP A 161 17.84 -38.66 -13.55
N SER A 162 17.00 -38.52 -14.58
CA SER A 162 17.27 -37.69 -15.77
C SER A 162 17.62 -36.24 -15.44
N LYS A 163 17.07 -35.70 -14.35
CA LYS A 163 17.39 -34.39 -13.79
C LYS A 163 18.00 -34.61 -12.40
N SER A 164 19.22 -34.14 -12.19
CA SER A 164 19.85 -34.18 -10.86
C SER A 164 19.13 -33.22 -9.92
N PHE A 165 18.25 -33.76 -9.08
CA PHE A 165 17.50 -32.99 -8.08
C PHE A 165 18.34 -32.74 -6.83
N LEU A 166 18.15 -31.56 -6.23
CA LEU A 166 18.73 -31.21 -4.93
C LEU A 166 17.90 -31.83 -3.80
N LEU A 167 18.58 -32.31 -2.77
CA LEU A 167 17.98 -32.83 -1.54
C LEU A 167 18.54 -32.07 -0.33
N THR A 168 17.66 -31.34 0.36
CA THR A 168 18.03 -30.47 1.49
C THR A 168 17.08 -30.69 2.68
N ALA A 169 17.42 -30.14 3.83
CA ALA A 169 16.55 -30.15 5.01
C ALA A 169 16.75 -28.91 5.89
N ALA A 170 15.66 -28.35 6.42
CA ALA A 170 15.73 -27.51 7.62
C ALA A 170 15.81 -28.38 8.88
N VAL A 171 16.75 -28.05 9.77
CA VAL A 171 17.03 -28.86 10.96
C VAL A 171 17.06 -28.03 12.23
N SER A 172 16.87 -28.69 13.37
CA SER A 172 16.84 -28.04 14.67
C SER A 172 18.19 -27.46 15.08
N ALA A 173 18.14 -26.39 15.87
CA ALA A 173 19.28 -25.83 16.59
C ALA A 173 19.44 -26.38 18.03
N ASP A 174 18.48 -27.19 18.50
CA ASP A 174 18.46 -27.76 19.86
C ASP A 174 19.27 -29.07 19.92
N PRO A 175 20.34 -29.15 20.74
CA PRO A 175 21.15 -30.36 20.89
C PRO A 175 20.35 -31.64 21.16
N THR A 176 19.30 -31.54 21.98
CA THR A 176 18.45 -32.69 22.33
C THR A 176 17.72 -33.23 21.11
N LYS A 177 17.20 -32.33 20.26
CA LYS A 177 16.52 -32.69 19.01
C LYS A 177 17.51 -33.20 17.96
N ILE A 178 18.74 -32.67 17.96
CA ILE A 178 19.82 -33.13 17.09
C ILE A 178 20.17 -34.59 17.42
N ASP A 179 20.43 -34.88 18.70
CA ASP A 179 20.81 -36.22 19.16
C ASP A 179 19.72 -37.25 18.92
N ASN A 180 18.48 -36.89 19.23
CA ASN A 180 17.33 -37.78 19.12
C ASN A 180 16.85 -37.96 17.67
N GLY A 181 17.08 -37.01 16.78
CA GLY A 181 16.47 -36.97 15.45
C GLY A 181 17.38 -37.35 14.30
N TYR A 182 18.70 -37.22 14.43
CA TYR A 182 19.60 -37.25 13.28
C TYR A 182 20.83 -38.14 13.50
N VAL A 183 21.18 -38.90 12.46
CA VAL A 183 22.48 -39.57 12.35
C VAL A 183 23.43 -38.62 11.61
N VAL A 184 23.90 -37.59 12.32
CA VAL A 184 24.50 -36.37 11.73
C VAL A 184 25.54 -36.62 10.62
N PRO A 185 26.55 -37.50 10.77
CA PRO A 185 27.55 -37.70 9.73
C PRO A 185 26.96 -38.20 8.39
N ASP A 186 26.12 -39.23 8.46
CA ASP A 186 25.47 -39.81 7.28
C ASP A 186 24.43 -38.85 6.70
N PHE A 187 23.64 -38.23 7.58
CA PHE A 187 22.59 -37.29 7.21
C PHE A 187 23.16 -36.10 6.41
N CYS A 188 24.22 -35.47 6.91
CA CYS A 188 24.88 -34.36 6.22
C CYS A 188 25.67 -34.80 4.97
N HIS A 189 26.13 -36.05 4.91
CA HIS A 189 26.81 -36.58 3.74
C HIS A 189 25.87 -36.65 2.54
N TYR A 190 24.66 -37.21 2.73
CA TYR A 190 23.68 -37.45 1.66
C TYR A 190 22.89 -36.19 1.25
N LEU A 191 22.75 -35.19 2.12
CA LEU A 191 22.10 -33.92 1.75
C LEU A 191 23.06 -33.00 0.98
N ASP A 192 22.57 -32.26 -0.02
CA ASP A 192 23.37 -31.24 -0.72
C ASP A 192 23.84 -30.15 0.23
N TYR A 193 22.95 -29.73 1.12
CA TYR A 193 23.22 -28.84 2.25
C TYR A 193 22.12 -28.94 3.30
N VAL A 194 22.40 -28.39 4.48
CA VAL A 194 21.53 -28.39 5.66
C VAL A 194 21.33 -26.95 6.12
N SER A 195 20.08 -26.55 6.35
CA SER A 195 19.73 -25.23 6.85
C SER A 195 19.41 -25.32 8.34
N VAL A 196 20.31 -24.85 9.20
CA VAL A 196 20.07 -24.92 10.65
C VAL A 196 19.17 -23.78 11.07
N MET A 197 18.02 -24.07 11.69
CA MET A 197 17.06 -23.08 12.18
C MET A 197 17.57 -22.41 13.47
N THR A 198 18.64 -21.62 13.34
CA THR A 198 19.30 -20.90 14.46
C THR A 198 18.53 -19.65 14.89
N TYR A 199 17.26 -19.85 15.20
CA TYR A 199 16.29 -18.90 15.72
C TYR A 199 15.26 -19.67 16.56
N ASP A 200 14.29 -18.99 17.16
CA ASP A 200 13.33 -19.56 18.12
C ASP A 200 14.00 -20.17 19.36
N TYR A 201 15.13 -19.61 19.81
CA TYR A 201 15.76 -20.01 21.07
C TYR A 201 14.94 -19.60 22.29
N TYR A 202 14.21 -18.49 22.16
CA TYR A 202 13.34 -17.95 23.20
C TYR A 202 12.02 -17.49 22.58
N GLY A 203 10.92 -17.68 23.29
CA GLY A 203 9.60 -17.29 22.83
C GLY A 203 8.56 -17.31 23.95
N ALA A 204 7.30 -17.14 23.59
CA ALA A 204 6.21 -17.01 24.57
C ALA A 204 5.99 -18.25 25.46
N TRP A 205 6.64 -19.37 25.14
CA TRP A 205 6.70 -20.57 25.97
C TRP A 205 7.64 -20.42 27.19
N ASP A 206 8.53 -19.43 27.19
CA ASP A 206 9.38 -19.10 28.33
C ASP A 206 8.68 -18.13 29.30
N ASN A 207 8.97 -18.25 30.59
CA ASN A 207 8.45 -17.34 31.63
C ASN A 207 9.27 -16.04 31.78
N VAL A 208 10.37 -15.91 31.04
CA VAL A 208 11.26 -14.74 31.03
C VAL A 208 11.58 -14.33 29.59
N THR A 209 11.87 -13.04 29.40
CA THR A 209 12.28 -12.50 28.10
C THR A 209 13.62 -13.06 27.64
N GLY A 210 13.72 -13.37 26.34
CA GLY A 210 14.95 -13.80 25.68
C GLY A 210 14.99 -13.38 24.22
N ILE A 211 16.18 -13.17 23.67
CA ILE A 211 16.34 -12.75 22.27
C ILE A 211 16.04 -13.93 21.34
N ASN A 212 15.29 -13.73 20.25
CA ASN A 212 14.92 -14.80 19.32
C ASN A 212 16.13 -15.61 18.81
N ALA A 213 17.22 -14.93 18.44
CA ALA A 213 18.42 -15.52 17.89
C ALA A 213 19.70 -14.84 18.44
N PRO A 214 20.13 -15.11 19.68
CA PRO A 214 21.37 -14.54 20.20
C PRO A 214 22.56 -15.25 19.54
N LEU A 215 23.58 -14.49 19.08
CA LEU A 215 24.77 -15.10 18.48
C LEU A 215 25.56 -15.90 19.52
N TYR A 216 25.76 -15.33 20.71
CA TYR A 216 26.47 -15.96 21.82
C TYR A 216 25.59 -16.02 23.08
N GLY A 217 25.85 -17.02 23.92
CA GLY A 217 25.31 -17.10 25.27
C GLY A 217 25.98 -16.10 26.21
N ARG A 218 25.48 -16.00 27.45
CA ARG A 218 26.06 -15.13 28.48
C ARG A 218 27.07 -15.89 29.32
N ASN A 219 28.24 -15.27 29.56
CA ASN A 219 29.39 -15.90 30.22
C ASN A 219 29.19 -16.32 31.69
N TYR A 220 28.09 -15.93 32.33
CA TYR A 220 27.81 -16.22 33.75
C TYR A 220 26.74 -17.31 33.94
N ILE A 221 26.25 -17.91 32.86
CA ILE A 221 25.26 -18.99 32.91
C ILE A 221 26.01 -20.32 33.06
N ASP A 222 25.66 -21.09 34.10
CA ASP A 222 26.23 -22.41 34.38
C ASP A 222 26.03 -23.37 33.20
N GLU A 223 26.98 -24.30 33.00
CA GLU A 223 26.94 -25.25 31.88
C GLU A 223 25.71 -26.18 31.92
N ASP A 224 25.18 -26.45 33.12
CA ASP A 224 23.99 -27.30 33.33
C ASP A 224 22.66 -26.57 33.04
N ASP A 225 22.69 -25.26 32.80
CA ASP A 225 21.52 -24.45 32.51
C ASP A 225 21.24 -24.43 31.00
N ASP A 226 19.99 -24.68 30.60
CA ASP A 226 19.63 -24.77 29.19
C ASP A 226 19.89 -23.47 28.41
N ARG A 227 19.90 -22.32 29.09
CA ARG A 227 20.23 -21.02 28.52
C ARG A 227 21.70 -20.93 28.07
N HIS A 228 22.57 -21.83 28.54
CA HIS A 228 23.96 -21.90 28.11
C HIS A 228 24.08 -22.24 26.61
N TRP A 229 23.28 -23.22 26.13
CA TRP A 229 23.35 -23.69 24.75
C TRP A 229 22.37 -22.98 23.81
N LYS A 230 21.42 -22.20 24.34
CA LYS A 230 20.41 -21.44 23.56
C LYS A 230 20.99 -20.24 22.80
N ASN A 231 21.98 -20.47 21.93
CA ASN A 231 22.60 -19.48 21.06
C ASN A 231 23.12 -20.08 19.75
N VAL A 232 23.20 -19.23 18.73
CA VAL A 232 23.64 -19.58 17.37
C VAL A 232 25.01 -20.25 17.36
N ASN A 233 25.96 -19.71 18.12
CA ASN A 233 27.33 -20.20 18.13
C ASN A 233 27.40 -21.65 18.59
N HIS A 234 26.74 -21.96 19.71
CA HIS A 234 26.70 -23.32 20.25
C HIS A 234 26.07 -24.30 19.24
N SER A 235 24.89 -23.99 18.71
CA SER A 235 24.19 -24.89 17.78
C SER A 235 24.99 -25.22 16.52
N ILE A 236 25.64 -24.21 15.90
CA ILE A 236 26.47 -24.44 14.70
C ILE A 236 27.68 -25.32 15.04
N HIS A 237 28.37 -25.05 16.14
CA HIS A 237 29.50 -25.87 16.55
C HIS A 237 29.06 -27.28 16.96
N TYR A 238 27.87 -27.45 17.52
CA TYR A 238 27.32 -28.75 17.88
C TYR A 238 27.05 -29.63 16.64
N TRP A 239 26.49 -29.06 15.57
CA TRP A 239 26.36 -29.76 14.29
C TRP A 239 27.71 -30.17 13.71
N MET A 240 28.71 -29.28 13.80
CA MET A 240 30.06 -29.56 13.31
C MET A 240 30.78 -30.63 14.13
N SER A 241 30.68 -30.58 15.47
CA SER A 241 31.30 -31.57 16.35
C SER A 241 30.68 -32.95 16.22
N ASN A 242 29.40 -33.02 15.82
CA ASN A 242 28.70 -34.27 15.53
C ASN A 242 28.93 -34.79 14.10
N GLY A 243 29.81 -34.16 13.31
CA GLY A 243 30.30 -34.68 12.04
C GLY A 243 29.69 -34.06 10.79
N CYS A 244 28.96 -32.95 10.89
CA CYS A 244 28.49 -32.20 9.72
C CYS A 244 29.56 -31.18 9.27
N SER A 245 30.05 -31.29 8.04
CA SER A 245 31.07 -30.35 7.54
C SER A 245 30.53 -28.93 7.40
N ALA A 246 31.36 -27.93 7.70
CA ALA A 246 30.98 -26.51 7.68
C ALA A 246 30.34 -26.08 6.34
N GLU A 247 30.91 -26.51 5.21
CA GLU A 247 30.44 -26.17 3.86
C GLU A 247 29.05 -26.74 3.53
N LYS A 248 28.56 -27.74 4.27
CA LYS A 248 27.19 -28.26 4.16
C LYS A 248 26.19 -27.40 4.95
N LEU A 249 26.62 -26.71 5.99
CA LEU A 249 25.74 -25.95 6.87
C LEU A 249 25.44 -24.54 6.30
N ASN A 250 24.18 -24.15 6.29
CA ASN A 250 23.76 -22.76 6.12
C ASN A 250 23.27 -22.22 7.46
N LEU A 251 23.71 -21.01 7.80
CA LEU A 251 23.29 -20.31 9.01
C LEU A 251 21.87 -19.75 8.86
N GLY A 252 20.93 -20.14 9.73
CA GLY A 252 19.57 -19.60 9.75
C GLY A 252 19.51 -18.18 10.33
N LEU A 253 18.81 -17.30 9.62
CA LEU A 253 18.60 -15.90 9.97
C LEU A 253 17.10 -15.63 10.02
N ALA A 254 16.60 -15.22 11.19
CA ALA A 254 15.21 -14.83 11.37
C ALA A 254 14.98 -13.39 10.91
N LEU A 255 14.01 -13.20 10.02
CA LEU A 255 13.54 -11.90 9.54
C LEU A 255 12.31 -11.43 10.37
N TYR A 256 12.21 -11.93 11.59
CA TYR A 256 11.19 -11.63 12.59
C TYR A 256 11.79 -11.65 14.00
N GLY A 257 11.00 -11.19 14.98
CA GLY A 257 11.34 -11.26 16.39
C GLY A 257 10.27 -11.99 17.20
N ARG A 258 10.67 -12.50 18.36
CA ARG A 258 9.78 -13.13 19.35
C ARG A 258 9.43 -12.13 20.44
N SER A 259 8.14 -11.96 20.71
CA SER A 259 7.60 -10.92 21.58
C SER A 259 6.92 -11.46 22.83
N PHE A 260 6.94 -10.65 23.88
CA PHE A 260 6.48 -10.97 25.22
C PHE A 260 5.67 -9.82 25.81
N THR A 261 4.72 -10.15 26.68
CA THR A 261 4.08 -9.19 27.57
C THR A 261 4.72 -9.26 28.96
N LEU A 262 5.23 -8.14 29.47
CA LEU A 262 6.01 -8.10 30.70
C LEU A 262 5.14 -8.12 31.96
N MET A 263 5.69 -8.66 33.07
CA MET A 263 5.05 -8.59 34.39
C MET A 263 5.23 -7.21 35.05
N ASN A 264 4.21 -6.74 35.77
CA ASN A 264 4.11 -5.36 36.27
C ASN A 264 5.17 -4.88 37.25
N ASN A 265 5.62 -5.78 38.12
CA ASN A 265 6.56 -5.57 39.21
C ASN A 265 8.02 -5.39 38.75
N SER A 266 8.29 -5.50 37.45
CA SER A 266 9.65 -5.41 36.92
C SER A 266 10.18 -3.98 36.94
N ASN A 267 11.08 -3.68 37.88
CA ASN A 267 11.70 -2.36 38.06
C ASN A 267 12.75 -2.03 36.97
N SER A 268 13.29 -3.04 36.28
CA SER A 268 14.22 -2.90 35.16
C SER A 268 13.84 -3.83 34.01
N ILE A 269 13.79 -3.28 32.79
CA ILE A 269 13.48 -4.03 31.57
C ILE A 269 14.78 -4.44 30.89
N SER A 270 15.07 -5.74 30.91
CA SER A 270 16.27 -6.34 30.32
C SER A 270 15.95 -7.75 29.82
N ILE A 271 16.93 -8.43 29.22
CA ILE A 271 16.84 -9.88 29.02
C ILE A 271 16.68 -10.56 30.39
N GLY A 272 15.85 -11.59 30.48
CA GLY A 272 15.53 -12.29 31.72
C GLY A 272 14.42 -11.65 32.56
N THR A 273 13.83 -10.54 32.12
CA THR A 273 12.66 -9.95 32.78
C THR A 273 11.46 -10.89 32.72
N GLU A 274 10.73 -11.05 33.82
CA GLU A 274 9.55 -11.91 33.95
C GLU A 274 8.42 -11.49 33.00
N THR A 275 7.71 -12.48 32.46
CA THR A 275 6.64 -12.29 31.47
C THR A 275 5.36 -12.99 31.90
N ILE A 276 4.23 -12.55 31.33
CA ILE A 276 2.92 -13.19 31.51
C ILE A 276 2.49 -13.99 30.27
N GLY A 277 3.38 -14.15 29.29
CA GLY A 277 3.14 -14.86 28.03
C GLY A 277 3.40 -14.00 26.79
N SER A 278 2.73 -14.36 25.69
CA SER A 278 2.95 -13.80 24.37
C SER A 278 2.80 -12.28 24.30
N GLY A 279 3.65 -11.64 23.49
CA GLY A 279 3.42 -10.28 23.05
C GLY A 279 2.18 -10.18 22.14
N LEU A 280 1.62 -8.98 22.05
CA LEU A 280 0.45 -8.70 21.24
C LEU A 280 0.77 -8.86 19.74
N ALA A 281 -0.15 -9.48 19.01
CA ALA A 281 -0.06 -9.66 17.57
C ALA A 281 0.17 -8.34 16.82
N GLY A 282 1.01 -8.41 15.79
CA GLY A 282 1.20 -7.34 14.84
C GLY A 282 -0.02 -7.16 13.93
N PRO A 283 -0.21 -5.95 13.36
CA PRO A 283 -1.35 -5.69 12.48
C PRO A 283 -1.34 -6.52 11.19
N PHE A 284 -0.17 -7.00 10.77
CA PHE A 284 0.03 -7.67 9.49
C PHE A 284 0.28 -9.18 9.64
N THR A 285 1.15 -9.59 10.57
CA THR A 285 1.39 -11.01 10.88
C THR A 285 0.24 -11.65 11.64
N LYS A 286 -0.49 -10.88 12.46
CA LYS A 286 -1.69 -11.29 13.21
C LYS A 286 -1.49 -12.50 14.13
N GLU A 287 -0.26 -12.74 14.56
CA GLU A 287 0.08 -13.84 15.46
C GLU A 287 0.70 -13.29 16.75
N ASN A 288 0.15 -13.70 17.90
CA ASN A 288 0.68 -13.30 19.19
C ASN A 288 2.07 -13.93 19.41
N GLY A 289 2.99 -13.16 19.97
CA GLY A 289 4.34 -13.65 20.30
C GLY A 289 5.35 -13.55 19.15
N THR A 290 4.96 -13.02 17.99
CA THR A 290 5.89 -12.78 16.87
C THR A 290 5.57 -11.46 16.16
N LEU A 291 6.58 -10.82 15.59
CA LEU A 291 6.43 -9.66 14.70
C LEU A 291 7.45 -9.75 13.57
N ALA A 292 7.02 -9.51 12.33
CA ALA A 292 7.93 -9.42 11.18
C ALA A 292 8.86 -8.20 11.30
N TYR A 293 10.04 -8.22 10.68
CA TYR A 293 11.03 -7.12 10.82
C TYR A 293 10.42 -5.75 10.48
N PHE A 294 9.59 -5.67 9.43
CA PHE A 294 8.89 -4.44 9.07
C PHE A 294 7.90 -3.95 10.14
N GLU A 295 7.24 -4.84 10.89
CA GLU A 295 6.41 -4.49 12.04
C GLU A 295 7.24 -3.95 13.20
N ILE A 296 8.41 -4.54 13.44
CA ILE A 296 9.34 -4.07 14.48
C ILE A 296 9.84 -2.65 14.15
N CYS A 297 10.19 -2.39 12.90
CA CYS A 297 10.52 -1.05 12.45
C CYS A 297 9.38 -0.04 12.69
N GLN A 298 8.12 -0.45 12.50
CA GLN A 298 6.96 0.37 12.85
C GLN A 298 6.92 0.67 14.36
N LYS A 299 7.13 -0.34 15.23
CA LYS A 299 7.20 -0.14 16.69
C LYS A 299 8.30 0.85 17.09
N LEU A 300 9.48 0.75 16.49
CA LEU A 300 10.62 1.62 16.78
C LEU A 300 10.39 3.06 16.29
N ARG A 301 9.92 3.23 15.05
CA ARG A 301 9.87 4.54 14.38
C ARG A 301 8.58 5.31 14.64
N VAL A 302 7.45 4.61 14.74
CA VAL A 302 6.12 5.23 14.89
C VAL A 302 5.70 5.25 16.36
N PHE A 303 5.92 4.14 17.07
CA PHE A 303 5.50 3.99 18.47
C PHE A 303 6.62 4.31 19.49
N ASN A 304 7.78 4.80 19.03
CA ASN A 304 8.92 5.21 19.85
C ASN A 304 9.35 4.15 20.90
N TRP A 305 9.33 2.87 20.53
CA TRP A 305 9.87 1.83 21.42
C TRP A 305 11.35 2.05 21.69
N THR A 306 11.78 1.74 22.90
CA THR A 306 13.19 1.85 23.29
C THR A 306 13.94 0.65 22.74
N ARG A 307 14.93 0.90 21.88
CA ARG A 307 15.85 -0.12 21.35
C ARG A 307 17.09 -0.22 22.24
N VAL A 308 17.49 -1.45 22.56
CA VAL A 308 18.76 -1.77 23.22
C VAL A 308 19.51 -2.79 22.38
N PHE A 309 20.83 -2.64 22.24
CA PHE A 309 21.67 -3.63 21.59
C PHE A 309 22.48 -4.35 22.68
N ASP A 310 22.25 -5.64 22.83
CA ASP A 310 22.98 -6.46 23.79
C ASP A 310 24.33 -6.87 23.17
N THR A 311 25.43 -6.51 23.83
CA THR A 311 26.78 -6.75 23.32
C THR A 311 27.25 -8.17 23.51
N ASP A 312 26.70 -8.91 24.47
CA ASP A 312 27.09 -10.29 24.71
C ASP A 312 26.39 -11.17 23.67
N ALA A 313 25.08 -11.02 23.52
CA ALA A 313 24.28 -11.73 22.54
C ALA A 313 24.51 -11.27 21.08
N GLN A 314 25.16 -10.12 20.87
CA GLN A 314 25.34 -9.47 19.56
C GLN A 314 24.02 -9.28 18.78
N ALA A 315 22.94 -8.98 19.52
CA ALA A 315 21.60 -8.86 18.96
C ALA A 315 20.76 -7.81 19.72
N PRO A 316 19.82 -7.14 19.04
CA PRO A 316 18.95 -6.16 19.68
C PRO A 316 17.73 -6.75 20.37
N TYR A 317 17.20 -5.99 21.32
CA TYR A 317 15.83 -6.10 21.77
C TYR A 317 15.19 -4.70 21.83
N ALA A 318 13.86 -4.65 21.90
CA ALA A 318 13.11 -3.41 22.05
C ALA A 318 11.91 -3.59 22.98
N TYR A 319 11.45 -2.51 23.61
CA TYR A 319 10.30 -2.55 24.51
C TYR A 319 9.49 -1.27 24.50
N SER A 320 8.20 -1.38 24.85
CA SER A 320 7.29 -0.24 24.97
C SER A 320 7.52 0.51 26.29
N SER A 321 7.31 1.83 26.28
CA SER A 321 7.35 2.66 27.50
C SER A 321 5.98 2.82 28.16
N SER A 322 5.03 1.90 27.93
CA SER A 322 3.65 2.05 28.45
C SER A 322 3.61 1.93 29.98
N SER A 323 2.87 2.85 30.60
CA SER A 323 2.52 2.78 32.02
C SER A 323 1.39 1.79 32.29
N ASN A 324 0.66 1.33 31.26
CA ASN A 324 -0.37 0.32 31.41
C ASN A 324 0.28 -1.08 31.44
N PRO A 325 0.11 -1.82 32.56
CA PRO A 325 0.45 -3.22 32.68
C PRO A 325 0.27 -4.12 31.46
N SER A 326 -0.94 -4.13 30.90
CA SER A 326 -1.32 -5.03 29.82
C SER A 326 -0.75 -4.61 28.46
N GLU A 327 -0.01 -3.50 28.42
CA GLU A 327 0.60 -2.93 27.21
C GLU A 327 2.13 -2.82 27.32
N LYS A 328 2.74 -3.33 28.40
CA LYS A 328 4.19 -3.46 28.51
C LYS A 328 4.66 -4.61 27.61
N GLN A 329 5.20 -4.25 26.45
CA GLN A 329 5.60 -5.19 25.43
C GLN A 329 7.12 -5.21 25.29
N TRP A 330 7.68 -6.37 24.99
CA TRP A 330 9.10 -6.57 24.76
C TRP A 330 9.29 -7.47 23.54
N ILE A 331 10.33 -7.24 22.75
CA ILE A 331 10.66 -8.08 21.59
C ILE A 331 12.17 -8.24 21.42
N GLY A 332 12.60 -9.47 21.22
CA GLY A 332 13.97 -9.83 20.85
C GLY A 332 14.00 -10.19 19.37
N TYR A 333 14.90 -9.57 18.61
CA TYR A 333 14.88 -9.63 17.14
C TYR A 333 16.28 -9.43 16.56
N ASP A 334 16.39 -9.48 15.23
CA ASP A 334 17.59 -9.10 14.50
C ASP A 334 17.43 -7.73 13.83
N ASP A 335 18.51 -6.96 13.72
CA ASP A 335 18.58 -5.77 12.88
C ASP A 335 19.78 -5.83 11.93
N LEU A 336 19.95 -4.79 11.10
CA LEU A 336 21.06 -4.74 10.15
C LEU A 336 22.44 -4.95 10.79
N LYS A 337 22.62 -4.54 12.05
CA LYS A 337 23.90 -4.74 12.76
C LYS A 337 24.07 -6.22 13.13
N SER A 338 23.09 -6.82 13.79
CA SER A 338 23.20 -8.23 14.19
C SER A 338 23.25 -9.19 13.00
N ILE A 339 22.46 -8.93 11.94
CA ILE A 339 22.55 -9.67 10.67
C ILE A 339 23.95 -9.58 10.07
N THR A 340 24.55 -8.38 10.04
CA THR A 340 25.91 -8.21 9.52
C THR A 340 26.92 -9.06 10.31
N VAL A 341 26.88 -9.01 11.64
CA VAL A 341 27.79 -9.77 12.50
C VAL A 341 27.60 -11.28 12.28
N LYS A 342 26.36 -11.77 12.20
CA LYS A 342 26.06 -13.19 11.98
C LYS A 342 26.52 -13.70 10.61
N VAL A 343 26.36 -12.89 9.56
CA VAL A 343 26.80 -13.28 8.21
C VAL A 343 28.34 -13.29 8.13
N LEU A 344 29.01 -12.36 8.81
CA LEU A 344 30.47 -12.40 8.94
C LEU A 344 30.93 -13.62 9.73
N TYR A 345 30.26 -13.94 10.84
CA TYR A 345 30.49 -15.17 11.59
C TYR A 345 30.38 -16.42 10.70
N ALA A 346 29.33 -16.52 9.87
CA ALA A 346 29.19 -17.62 8.90
C ALA A 346 30.37 -17.69 7.92
N LYS A 347 30.87 -16.55 7.42
CA LYS A 347 32.08 -16.52 6.57
C LYS A 347 33.33 -16.98 7.34
N THR A 348 33.52 -16.54 8.58
CA THR A 348 34.71 -16.89 9.38
C THR A 348 34.79 -18.38 9.68
N LEU A 349 33.65 -19.06 9.80
CA LEU A 349 33.58 -20.51 9.98
C LEU A 349 33.58 -21.29 8.66
N ASN A 350 33.69 -20.61 7.52
CA ASN A 350 33.58 -21.21 6.19
C ASN A 350 32.29 -22.03 6.00
N LEU A 351 31.18 -21.54 6.56
CA LEU A 351 29.88 -22.17 6.38
C LEU A 351 29.48 -22.13 4.89
N GLY A 352 28.63 -23.05 4.47
CA GLY A 352 28.14 -23.12 3.10
C GLY A 352 27.34 -21.90 2.63
N GLY A 353 26.73 -21.16 3.56
CA GLY A 353 25.91 -19.99 3.26
C GLY A 353 25.05 -19.51 4.42
N ALA A 354 24.01 -18.77 4.07
CA ALA A 354 22.95 -18.35 5.00
C ALA A 354 21.57 -18.71 4.45
N MET A 355 20.66 -18.97 5.38
CA MET A 355 19.26 -19.26 5.15
C MET A 355 18.40 -18.17 5.81
N LEU A 356 17.39 -17.65 5.11
CA LEU A 356 16.56 -16.55 5.57
C LEU A 356 15.12 -17.02 5.74
N TRP A 357 14.63 -16.94 6.98
CA TRP A 357 13.24 -17.23 7.34
C TRP A 357 12.52 -15.96 7.84
N SER A 358 11.61 -15.36 7.07
CA SER A 358 11.38 -15.58 5.64
C SER A 358 11.44 -14.24 4.88
N ILE A 359 11.71 -14.27 3.57
CA ILE A 359 11.96 -13.03 2.80
C ILE A 359 10.73 -12.11 2.72
N ASP A 360 9.54 -12.65 2.90
CA ASP A 360 8.31 -11.89 3.03
C ASP A 360 8.19 -11.18 4.40
N GLN A 361 9.11 -11.39 5.34
CA GLN A 361 9.17 -10.68 6.62
C GLN A 361 10.24 -9.57 6.66
N ASP A 362 11.09 -9.47 5.62
CA ASP A 362 12.00 -8.33 5.40
C ASP A 362 11.19 -7.06 5.08
N ASP A 363 11.83 -5.89 5.08
CA ASP A 363 11.18 -4.67 4.54
C ASP A 363 11.32 -4.63 3.01
N TYR A 364 10.63 -5.54 2.31
CA TYR A 364 10.66 -5.66 0.84
C TYR A 364 10.09 -4.43 0.10
N THR A 365 9.46 -3.50 0.80
CA THR A 365 8.98 -2.23 0.22
C THR A 365 9.90 -1.04 0.50
N GLY A 366 10.78 -1.16 1.49
CA GLY A 366 11.59 -0.06 2.01
C GLY A 366 10.80 1.04 2.75
N LEU A 367 9.50 0.87 2.97
CA LEU A 367 8.62 1.88 3.56
C LEU A 367 8.70 1.88 5.10
N PHE A 368 8.94 0.72 5.71
CA PHE A 368 8.82 0.55 7.16
C PHE A 368 10.07 0.93 7.92
N CYS A 369 11.26 0.66 7.39
CA CYS A 369 12.53 0.81 8.09
C CYS A 369 13.36 2.02 7.61
N ASN A 370 13.06 2.59 6.43
CA ASN A 370 13.88 3.61 5.77
C ASN A 370 15.33 3.15 5.51
N GLN A 371 15.47 1.89 5.07
CA GLN A 371 16.75 1.22 4.81
C GLN A 371 16.86 0.68 3.37
N GLY A 372 15.92 1.04 2.49
CA GLY A 372 15.76 0.45 1.16
C GLY A 372 14.91 -0.82 1.19
N GLU A 373 14.58 -1.34 -0.01
CA GLU A 373 13.87 -2.62 -0.16
C GLU A 373 14.77 -3.79 0.24
N PHE A 374 14.23 -4.81 0.89
CA PHE A 374 14.93 -6.02 1.33
C PHE A 374 16.26 -5.74 2.08
N PRO A 375 16.26 -4.90 3.13
CA PRO A 375 17.50 -4.48 3.78
C PRO A 375 18.32 -5.66 4.32
N PHE A 376 17.69 -6.70 4.88
CA PHE A 376 18.44 -7.86 5.37
C PHE A 376 18.96 -8.71 4.22
N THR A 377 18.09 -9.02 3.26
CA THR A 377 18.42 -9.96 2.20
C THR A 377 19.53 -9.42 1.30
N TYR A 378 19.51 -8.13 0.95
CA TYR A 378 20.61 -7.50 0.22
C TYR A 378 21.89 -7.44 1.05
N ARG A 379 21.80 -7.14 2.35
CA ARG A 379 22.98 -7.13 3.24
C ARG A 379 23.66 -8.50 3.30
N VAL A 380 22.88 -9.57 3.46
CA VAL A 380 23.38 -10.95 3.45
C VAL A 380 24.06 -11.25 2.11
N ARG A 381 23.40 -10.93 1.00
CA ARG A 381 23.93 -11.15 -0.35
C ARG A 381 25.27 -10.44 -0.54
N ASP A 382 25.33 -9.16 -0.22
CA ASP A 382 26.51 -8.33 -0.49
C ASP A 382 27.72 -8.82 0.33
N ILE A 383 27.51 -9.24 1.58
CA ILE A 383 28.59 -9.81 2.40
C ILE A 383 29.03 -11.18 1.86
N LEU A 384 28.11 -12.10 1.55
CA LEU A 384 28.46 -13.45 1.10
C LEU A 384 29.07 -13.49 -0.31
N LEU A 385 28.74 -12.52 -1.17
CA LEU A 385 29.29 -12.43 -2.53
C LEU A 385 30.55 -11.55 -2.63
N SER A 386 30.87 -10.77 -1.60
CA SER A 386 32.10 -9.97 -1.57
C SER A 386 33.37 -10.84 -1.51
N SER A 387 34.34 -10.52 -2.37
CA SER A 387 35.67 -11.16 -2.44
C SER A 387 36.65 -10.66 -1.37
N ASN A 388 36.32 -9.58 -0.65
CA ASN A 388 37.19 -8.97 0.34
C ASN A 388 36.76 -9.37 1.77
N THR A 389 37.75 -9.50 2.65
CA THR A 389 37.53 -9.53 4.10
C THR A 389 36.91 -8.20 4.52
N TYR A 390 35.65 -8.22 4.96
CA TYR A 390 35.01 -7.07 5.59
C TYR A 390 35.75 -6.78 6.89
N ASP A 391 36.43 -5.64 6.95
CA ASP A 391 37.05 -5.15 8.17
C ASP A 391 35.93 -4.65 9.10
N GLU A 392 35.92 -5.05 10.37
CA GLU A 392 34.93 -4.59 11.37
C GLU A 392 34.93 -3.06 11.49
N GLN A 393 36.02 -2.40 11.10
CA GLN A 393 36.20 -0.95 11.10
C GLN A 393 35.56 -0.20 9.92
N ASP A 394 35.05 -0.89 8.89
CA ASP A 394 34.34 -0.22 7.78
C ASP A 394 32.86 0.10 8.09
N THR A 395 32.46 -0.10 9.35
CA THR A 395 31.19 0.38 9.86
C THR A 395 31.33 1.76 10.51
N PHE A 396 30.61 2.72 9.93
CA PHE A 396 30.48 4.14 10.33
C PHE A 396 31.62 5.08 9.89
N THR A 397 31.70 5.35 8.59
CA THR A 397 31.58 6.77 8.18
C THR A 397 30.16 7.25 8.50
N THR A 398 29.94 7.57 9.77
CA THR A 398 29.17 8.78 10.06
C THR A 398 29.95 9.90 9.40
N THR A 399 29.33 10.63 8.47
CA THR A 399 29.75 12.02 8.25
C THR A 399 29.56 12.71 9.59
N LYS A 400 30.63 12.77 10.40
CA LYS A 400 30.63 13.41 11.71
C LYS A 400 30.24 14.87 11.51
N VAL A 401 29.01 15.19 11.90
CA VAL A 401 28.64 16.48 12.45
C VAL A 401 29.55 16.72 13.66
N THR A 402 30.57 17.55 13.49
CA THR A 402 31.44 17.98 14.58
C THR A 402 30.64 18.94 15.47
N LYS A 403 30.39 18.57 16.72
CA LYS A 403 29.91 19.50 17.75
C LYS A 403 31.04 20.47 18.10
N LEU A 404 31.03 21.66 17.51
CA LEU A 404 31.69 22.84 18.08
C LEU A 404 30.66 23.55 18.97
N ARG A 405 30.84 23.47 20.30
CA ARG A 405 30.25 24.45 21.22
C ARG A 405 30.99 25.76 21.00
N THR A 406 30.31 26.74 20.41
CA THR A 406 30.71 28.14 20.53
C THR A 406 29.44 28.98 20.52
N THR A 407 29.12 29.50 21.69
CA THR A 407 28.22 30.65 21.85
C THR A 407 28.69 31.78 20.95
N GLN A 408 27.98 32.10 19.87
CA GLN A 408 27.90 33.46 19.32
C GLN A 408 26.90 33.56 18.16
N LYS A 409 25.89 34.42 18.41
CA LYS A 409 25.16 35.32 17.52
C LYS A 409 24.78 34.83 16.11
N PHE A 410 23.47 34.80 15.88
CA PHE A 410 22.85 34.87 14.56
C PHE A 410 23.48 36.00 13.73
N THR A 411 24.27 35.62 12.74
CA THR A 411 24.60 36.47 11.59
C THR A 411 24.28 35.69 10.33
N PHE A 412 23.24 36.12 9.65
CA PHE A 412 22.88 35.72 8.28
C PHE A 412 24.06 36.03 7.34
N VAL A 413 24.60 34.99 6.69
CA VAL A 413 25.40 35.14 5.47
C VAL A 413 24.86 34.13 4.44
N PRO A 414 24.47 34.58 3.23
CA PRO A 414 23.73 33.80 2.27
C PRO A 414 24.66 32.88 1.46
N ILE A 415 24.39 31.56 1.48
CA ILE A 415 25.04 30.64 0.54
C ILE A 415 24.38 30.82 -0.83
N ARG A 416 24.99 31.68 -1.65
CA ARG A 416 24.82 31.71 -3.11
C ARG A 416 25.21 30.33 -3.69
N ARG A 417 24.24 29.46 -3.92
CA ARG A 417 24.32 28.46 -5.02
C ARG A 417 23.61 29.05 -6.24
N ASN A 418 24.32 29.98 -6.89
CA ASN A 418 23.94 30.50 -8.19
C ASN A 418 24.26 29.45 -9.29
N THR A 419 23.27 29.17 -10.13
CA THR A 419 23.40 29.06 -11.60
C THR A 419 24.11 27.87 -12.29
N THR A 420 24.22 26.67 -11.71
CA THR A 420 24.86 25.51 -12.41
C THR A 420 24.01 24.24 -12.60
N GLN A 421 22.69 24.31 -12.42
CA GLN A 421 21.79 23.21 -12.82
C GLN A 421 21.19 23.39 -14.22
N LYS A 422 21.77 24.27 -15.04
CA LYS A 422 21.31 24.56 -16.42
C LYS A 422 21.78 23.55 -17.47
N HIS A 423 22.58 22.52 -17.13
CA HIS A 423 23.26 21.70 -18.14
C HIS A 423 23.27 20.17 -17.94
N LYS A 424 22.54 19.58 -16.98
CA LYS A 424 22.56 18.11 -16.80
C LYS A 424 21.39 17.34 -17.42
N ARG A 425 20.34 17.98 -17.96
CA ARG A 425 19.13 17.27 -18.44
C ARG A 425 18.54 17.71 -19.78
N GLY A 426 19.04 18.78 -20.43
CA GLY A 426 18.47 19.26 -21.70
C GLY A 426 17.05 19.85 -21.62
N ILE A 427 16.48 20.01 -20.42
CA ILE A 427 15.13 20.54 -20.20
C ILE A 427 15.24 21.99 -19.67
N SER A 428 14.48 22.90 -20.27
CA SER A 428 14.37 24.30 -19.81
C SER A 428 13.70 24.40 -18.43
N THR A 429 14.18 25.26 -17.54
CA THR A 429 13.62 25.45 -16.19
C THR A 429 13.59 26.94 -15.84
N PRO A 430 12.44 27.48 -15.38
CA PRO A 430 12.38 28.85 -14.87
C PRO A 430 13.26 29.05 -13.61
N PRO A 431 13.62 30.30 -13.26
CA PRO A 431 14.38 30.58 -12.04
C PRO A 431 13.58 30.21 -10.78
N PHE A 432 14.21 29.50 -9.84
CA PHE A 432 13.55 29.01 -8.64
C PHE A 432 14.34 29.26 -7.35
N ASN A 433 13.65 29.18 -6.22
CA ASN A 433 14.27 29.28 -4.89
C ASN A 433 14.48 27.89 -4.30
N PHE A 434 15.67 27.60 -3.76
CA PHE A 434 16.08 26.25 -3.34
C PHE A 434 15.10 25.52 -2.40
N PHE A 435 14.42 26.22 -1.48
CA PHE A 435 13.52 25.60 -0.49
C PHE A 435 12.04 25.61 -0.89
N PHE A 436 11.64 26.59 -1.70
CA PHE A 436 10.23 26.77 -2.11
C PHE A 436 9.98 26.29 -3.54
N GLY A 437 11.03 25.88 -4.26
CA GLY A 437 10.98 25.69 -5.70
C GLY A 437 10.34 26.90 -6.38
N HIS A 438 9.24 26.63 -7.08
CA HIS A 438 8.40 27.59 -7.78
C HIS A 438 7.12 27.95 -7.01
N PHE A 439 6.85 27.37 -5.84
CA PHE A 439 5.61 27.63 -5.08
C PHE A 439 5.42 29.11 -4.76
N LYS A 440 6.48 29.83 -4.42
CA LYS A 440 6.39 31.28 -4.16
C LYS A 440 5.88 32.05 -5.38
N THR A 441 6.32 31.68 -6.57
CA THR A 441 5.86 32.32 -7.82
C THR A 441 4.43 31.91 -8.13
N LEU A 442 4.11 30.62 -7.99
CA LEU A 442 2.79 30.07 -8.28
C LEU A 442 1.70 30.56 -7.31
N TRP A 443 2.00 30.68 -6.01
CA TRP A 443 1.06 31.19 -5.00
C TRP A 443 0.82 32.70 -5.08
N ASN A 444 1.80 33.45 -5.59
CA ASN A 444 1.68 34.90 -5.77
C ASN A 444 1.09 35.26 -7.13
N ALA A 445 1.02 34.30 -8.06
CA ALA A 445 0.36 34.50 -9.33
C ALA A 445 -1.16 34.66 -9.09
N PRO A 446 -1.80 35.68 -9.69
CA PRO A 446 -3.24 35.88 -9.54
C PRO A 446 -4.05 34.71 -10.10
N LEU A 447 -3.54 34.04 -11.14
CA LEU A 447 -4.12 32.83 -11.73
C LEU A 447 -3.01 31.84 -12.06
N TYR A 448 -3.08 30.64 -11.50
CA TYR A 448 -2.08 29.57 -11.67
C TYR A 448 -1.84 29.22 -13.15
N HIS A 449 -2.91 28.99 -13.91
CA HIS A 449 -2.83 28.56 -15.31
C HIS A 449 -2.19 29.64 -16.23
N ARG A 450 -2.40 30.93 -15.94
CA ARG A 450 -1.76 32.02 -16.71
C ARG A 450 -0.25 32.07 -16.48
N GLN A 451 0.20 31.70 -15.28
CA GLN A 451 1.62 31.61 -15.01
C GLN A 451 2.27 30.46 -15.79
N LEU A 452 1.58 29.32 -15.90
CA LEU A 452 2.04 28.21 -16.74
C LEU A 452 2.07 28.60 -18.22
N GLU A 453 1.01 29.24 -18.73
CA GLU A 453 0.96 29.73 -20.12
C GLU A 453 2.15 30.64 -20.46
N ASN A 454 2.49 31.58 -19.57
CA ASN A 454 3.65 32.45 -19.75
C ASN A 454 4.97 31.69 -19.77
N TRP A 455 5.12 30.65 -18.94
CA TRP A 455 6.30 29.80 -18.95
C TRP A 455 6.35 28.90 -20.19
N THR A 456 5.23 28.36 -20.64
CA THR A 456 5.13 27.60 -21.89
C THR A 456 5.58 28.45 -23.08
N LYS A 457 5.16 29.72 -23.15
CA LYS A 457 5.61 30.68 -24.18
C LYS A 457 7.11 30.99 -24.08
N GLN A 458 7.69 31.01 -22.88
CA GLN A 458 9.09 31.38 -22.66
C GLN A 458 10.08 30.21 -22.79
N TYR A 459 9.70 29.02 -22.35
CA TYR A 459 10.58 27.85 -22.20
C TYR A 459 10.24 26.71 -23.16
N GLY A 460 9.15 26.83 -23.93
CA GLY A 460 8.68 25.84 -24.89
C GLY A 460 7.58 24.94 -24.33
N LYS A 461 7.11 23.99 -25.16
CA LYS A 461 5.99 23.10 -24.82
C LYS A 461 6.29 22.12 -23.67
N ILE A 462 7.57 21.90 -23.36
CA ILE A 462 8.04 20.99 -22.30
C ILE A 462 9.10 21.72 -21.46
N TYR A 463 8.84 21.88 -20.16
CA TYR A 463 9.79 22.49 -19.22
C TYR A 463 9.65 21.92 -17.82
N GLY A 464 10.74 21.98 -17.06
CA GLY A 464 10.79 21.53 -15.67
C GLY A 464 10.42 22.65 -14.71
N ILE A 465 9.67 22.32 -13.67
CA ILE A 465 9.50 23.13 -12.47
C ILE A 465 9.79 22.27 -11.23
N TYR A 466 9.80 22.94 -10.08
CA TYR A 466 9.97 22.32 -8.77
C TYR A 466 8.82 22.76 -7.87
N GLU A 467 8.04 21.81 -7.40
CA GLU A 467 7.01 22.00 -6.38
C GLU A 467 7.64 21.67 -5.02
N GLY A 468 8.19 22.69 -4.36
CA GLY A 468 9.01 22.51 -3.16
C GLY A 468 10.33 21.86 -3.53
N THR A 469 10.53 20.61 -3.13
CA THR A 469 11.68 19.78 -3.53
C THR A 469 11.34 18.77 -4.63
N HIS A 470 10.07 18.65 -5.00
CA HIS A 470 9.59 17.65 -5.94
C HIS A 470 9.75 18.11 -7.40
N PRO A 471 10.40 17.34 -8.28
CA PRO A 471 10.54 17.69 -9.68
C PRO A 471 9.23 17.41 -10.44
N VAL A 472 8.75 18.41 -11.19
CA VAL A 472 7.57 18.32 -12.03
C VAL A 472 7.91 18.75 -13.45
N LEU A 473 7.54 17.94 -14.44
CA LEU A 473 7.62 18.26 -15.85
C LEU A 473 6.27 18.81 -16.31
N VAL A 474 6.23 20.07 -16.72
CA VAL A 474 5.02 20.68 -17.29
C VAL A 474 5.04 20.47 -18.80
N VAL A 475 3.96 19.90 -19.32
CA VAL A 475 3.86 19.47 -20.72
C VAL A 475 2.58 20.00 -21.35
N SER A 476 2.72 20.65 -22.49
CA SER A 476 1.62 21.11 -23.37
C SER A 476 1.66 20.45 -24.76
N ASP A 477 2.52 19.46 -24.95
CA ASP A 477 2.63 18.68 -26.18
C ASP A 477 1.67 17.46 -26.13
N PRO A 478 0.65 17.38 -27.02
CA PRO A 478 -0.29 16.27 -27.04
C PRO A 478 0.35 14.91 -27.31
N ASP A 479 1.39 14.83 -28.14
CA ASP A 479 2.03 13.55 -28.47
C ASP A 479 2.81 13.01 -27.26
N PHE A 480 3.46 13.90 -26.51
CA PHE A 480 4.13 13.56 -25.26
C PHE A 480 3.12 13.09 -24.21
N LEU A 481 1.99 13.82 -24.08
CA LEU A 481 0.91 13.44 -23.16
C LEU A 481 0.25 12.13 -23.57
N GLN A 482 0.07 11.85 -24.86
CA GLN A 482 -0.44 10.58 -25.35
C GLN A 482 0.49 9.42 -24.97
N GLU A 483 1.80 9.62 -25.08
CA GLU A 483 2.78 8.63 -24.66
C GLU A 483 2.74 8.38 -23.15
N VAL A 484 2.66 9.42 -22.33
CA VAL A 484 2.59 9.31 -20.86
C VAL A 484 1.25 8.73 -20.37
N PHE A 485 0.12 9.30 -20.77
CA PHE A 485 -1.20 9.00 -20.20
C PHE A 485 -1.87 7.77 -20.82
N ILE A 486 -1.47 7.38 -22.04
CA ILE A 486 -2.10 6.26 -22.77
C ILE A 486 -1.10 5.13 -23.00
N LYS A 487 0.00 5.38 -23.73
CA LYS A 487 0.91 4.31 -24.17
C LYS A 487 1.70 3.70 -23.01
N GLN A 488 2.19 4.53 -22.09
CA GLN A 488 3.00 4.13 -20.95
C GLN A 488 2.22 4.19 -19.62
N PHE A 489 0.90 3.98 -19.64
CA PHE A 489 0.07 4.05 -18.44
C PHE A 489 0.55 3.11 -17.31
N SER A 490 1.17 1.96 -17.63
CA SER A 490 1.76 1.06 -16.63
C SER A 490 2.89 1.69 -15.83
N VAL A 491 3.62 2.66 -16.39
CA VAL A 491 4.66 3.43 -15.69
C VAL A 491 4.05 4.65 -14.97
N PHE A 492 3.00 5.24 -15.56
CA PHE A 492 2.36 6.48 -15.12
C PHE A 492 0.95 6.27 -14.52
N HIS A 493 0.74 5.23 -13.72
CA HIS A 493 -0.59 4.93 -13.16
C HIS A 493 -0.94 5.74 -11.91
N THR A 494 0.05 6.28 -11.21
CA THR A 494 -0.11 6.98 -9.92
C THR A 494 -0.30 8.49 -10.15
N ARG A 495 -1.14 9.13 -9.34
CA ARG A 495 -1.19 10.61 -9.28
C ARG A 495 -0.02 11.12 -8.43
N MET A 496 0.18 12.45 -8.35
CA MET A 496 1.25 13.03 -7.53
C MET A 496 1.26 12.42 -6.13
N ILE A 497 2.43 11.93 -5.72
CA ILE A 497 2.64 11.31 -4.41
C ILE A 497 2.56 12.43 -3.37
N THR A 498 1.43 12.54 -2.69
CA THR A 498 1.32 13.40 -1.50
C THR A 498 1.48 12.50 -0.28
N MET A 499 2.12 12.96 0.80
CA MET A 499 2.22 12.16 2.04
C MET A 499 0.84 11.89 2.70
N LEU A 500 -0.25 12.41 2.15
CA LEU A 500 -1.63 12.06 2.53
C LEU A 500 -2.12 10.75 1.87
N ASP A 501 -1.37 10.19 0.91
CA ASP A 501 -1.72 8.94 0.22
C ASP A 501 -1.78 7.74 1.21
N ASP A 502 -1.06 7.82 2.34
CA ASP A 502 -1.06 6.82 3.42
C ASP A 502 -2.28 6.95 4.37
N VAL A 503 -3.08 8.01 4.23
CA VAL A 503 -4.24 8.33 5.11
C VAL A 503 -5.54 8.44 4.31
N SER A 504 -5.48 8.58 2.97
CA SER A 504 -6.67 8.80 2.16
C SER A 504 -7.34 7.49 1.73
N HIS A 505 -8.49 7.18 2.31
CA HIS A 505 -9.30 6.00 1.95
C HIS A 505 -10.22 6.22 0.72
N ASN A 506 -9.94 7.19 -0.16
CA ASN A 506 -10.84 7.51 -1.29
C ASN A 506 -10.18 7.35 -2.67
N ILE A 507 -11.00 7.15 -3.69
CA ILE A 507 -10.59 6.85 -5.08
C ILE A 507 -9.83 8.00 -5.76
N GLY A 508 -9.95 9.23 -5.25
CA GLY A 508 -9.31 10.41 -5.81
C GLY A 508 -7.80 10.46 -5.56
N PHE A 509 -7.38 9.90 -4.44
CA PHE A 509 -6.00 9.93 -3.91
C PHE A 509 -5.41 8.53 -3.70
N SER A 510 -6.19 7.45 -3.84
CA SER A 510 -5.66 6.10 -3.81
C SER A 510 -4.79 5.80 -5.04
N ASN A 511 -3.81 4.90 -4.86
CA ASN A 511 -2.83 4.53 -5.89
C ASN A 511 -2.80 3.01 -6.14
N GLY A 512 -2.24 2.61 -7.28
CA GLY A 512 -1.94 1.20 -7.61
C GLY A 512 -3.14 0.26 -7.52
N SER A 513 -2.98 -0.83 -6.77
CA SER A 513 -4.00 -1.88 -6.59
C SER A 513 -5.23 -1.39 -5.81
N ILE A 514 -5.06 -0.49 -4.84
CA ILE A 514 -6.17 0.10 -4.06
C ILE A 514 -7.07 0.93 -4.99
N TRP A 515 -6.48 1.79 -5.82
CA TRP A 515 -7.22 2.56 -6.81
C TRP A 515 -7.97 1.66 -7.79
N ARG A 516 -7.31 0.61 -8.30
CA ARG A 516 -7.91 -0.34 -9.24
C ARG A 516 -9.11 -1.06 -8.61
N ARG A 517 -8.99 -1.51 -7.36
CA ARG A 517 -10.07 -2.13 -6.58
C ARG A 517 -11.24 -1.16 -6.40
N GLN A 518 -10.98 0.02 -5.83
CA GLN A 518 -12.02 1.01 -5.56
C GLN A 518 -12.73 1.43 -6.86
N ARG A 519 -11.97 1.64 -7.95
CA ARG A 519 -12.53 1.97 -9.28
C ARG A 519 -13.39 0.86 -9.84
N HIS A 520 -12.99 -0.40 -9.69
CA HIS A 520 -13.79 -1.54 -10.13
C HIS A 520 -15.14 -1.61 -9.39
N VAL A 521 -15.14 -1.37 -8.07
CA VAL A 521 -16.36 -1.39 -7.25
C VAL A 521 -17.29 -0.21 -7.53
N ILE A 522 -16.72 0.98 -7.71
CA ILE A 522 -17.48 2.23 -7.79
C ILE A 522 -17.98 2.52 -9.20
N ASN A 523 -17.22 2.17 -10.25
CA ASN A 523 -17.60 2.47 -11.65
C ASN A 523 -19.00 1.96 -12.06
N PRO A 524 -19.47 0.77 -11.65
CA PRO A 524 -20.80 0.28 -11.98
C PRO A 524 -21.94 1.22 -11.55
N SER A 525 -21.72 2.05 -10.53
CA SER A 525 -22.70 3.05 -10.05
C SER A 525 -22.96 4.18 -11.05
N PHE A 526 -22.08 4.36 -12.04
CA PHE A 526 -22.18 5.39 -13.09
C PHE A 526 -22.61 4.83 -14.45
N THR A 527 -23.23 3.65 -14.49
CA THR A 527 -23.79 3.08 -15.72
C THR A 527 -24.99 3.88 -16.21
N ALA A 528 -25.24 3.90 -17.53
CA ALA A 528 -26.37 4.63 -18.13
C ALA A 528 -27.73 4.30 -17.49
N THR A 529 -27.97 3.02 -17.15
CA THR A 529 -29.19 2.59 -16.44
C THR A 529 -29.35 3.26 -15.07
N LYS A 530 -28.26 3.44 -14.33
CA LYS A 530 -28.26 4.10 -13.01
C LYS A 530 -28.45 5.60 -13.15
N LEU A 531 -27.79 6.22 -14.13
CA LEU A 531 -27.96 7.65 -14.43
C LEU A 531 -29.40 7.95 -14.87
N ARG A 532 -30.00 7.11 -15.71
CA ARG A 532 -31.43 7.21 -16.10
C ARG A 532 -32.35 7.15 -14.89
N ALA A 533 -32.06 6.29 -13.92
CA ALA A 533 -32.83 6.20 -12.66
C ALA A 533 -32.67 7.43 -11.74
N MET A 534 -31.60 8.23 -11.90
CA MET A 534 -31.37 9.46 -11.14
C MET A 534 -32.04 10.69 -11.78
N SER A 535 -32.35 10.65 -13.08
CA SER A 535 -32.91 11.77 -13.86
C SER A 535 -34.12 12.46 -13.20
N PRO A 536 -35.14 11.75 -12.66
CA PRO A 536 -36.28 12.40 -12.01
C PRO A 536 -35.91 13.23 -10.78
N LEU A 537 -34.88 12.82 -10.04
CA LEU A 537 -34.40 13.51 -8.84
C LEU A 537 -33.65 14.80 -9.20
N ILE A 538 -32.90 14.75 -10.31
CA ILE A 538 -32.22 15.91 -10.87
C ILE A 538 -33.25 16.92 -11.34
N ASN A 539 -34.25 16.47 -12.10
CA ASN A 539 -35.32 17.33 -12.62
C ASN A 539 -36.13 17.98 -11.49
N GLY A 540 -36.41 17.26 -10.40
CA GLY A 540 -37.05 17.84 -9.21
C GLY A 540 -36.23 19.00 -8.62
N SER A 541 -34.92 18.82 -8.42
CA SER A 541 -34.05 19.90 -7.94
C SER A 541 -33.92 21.07 -8.92
N ILE A 542 -33.99 20.81 -10.24
CA ILE A 542 -33.99 21.86 -11.26
C ILE A 542 -35.30 22.65 -11.21
N SER A 543 -36.44 21.99 -11.02
CA SER A 543 -37.73 22.67 -10.85
C SER A 543 -37.71 23.64 -9.67
N ASP A 544 -37.19 23.18 -8.52
CA ASP A 544 -37.01 24.03 -7.32
C ASP A 544 -36.13 25.26 -7.59
N LEU A 545 -35.17 25.16 -8.53
CA LEU A 545 -34.34 26.27 -8.96
C LEU A 545 -35.13 27.21 -9.88
N MET A 546 -35.85 26.66 -10.86
CA MET A 546 -36.60 27.43 -11.84
C MET A 546 -37.64 28.33 -11.17
N ASP A 547 -38.36 27.83 -10.16
CA ASP A 547 -39.31 28.62 -9.38
C ASP A 547 -38.65 29.87 -8.76
N LYS A 548 -37.43 29.72 -8.24
CA LYS A 548 -36.66 30.83 -7.66
C LYS A 548 -36.13 31.80 -8.69
N LEU A 549 -35.77 31.30 -9.88
CA LEU A 549 -35.36 32.16 -10.98
C LEU A 549 -36.55 32.95 -11.53
N LEU A 550 -37.75 32.36 -11.53
CA LEU A 550 -39.00 33.06 -11.90
C LEU A 550 -39.34 34.16 -10.90
N GLU A 551 -39.14 33.95 -9.59
CA GLU A 551 -39.29 35.01 -8.57
C GLU A 551 -38.42 36.23 -8.87
N HIS A 552 -37.13 36.02 -9.18
CA HIS A 552 -36.22 37.11 -9.57
C HIS A 552 -36.56 37.75 -10.92
N SER A 553 -37.02 36.94 -11.87
CA SER A 553 -37.49 37.45 -13.16
C SER A 553 -38.70 38.38 -12.99
N ASN A 554 -39.56 38.10 -12.01
CA ASN A 554 -40.73 38.91 -11.69
C ASN A 554 -40.38 40.15 -10.86
N SER A 555 -39.41 40.06 -9.95
CA SER A 555 -38.99 41.22 -9.14
C SER A 555 -38.09 42.19 -9.91
N GLY A 556 -37.30 41.68 -10.86
CA GLY A 556 -36.32 42.44 -11.62
C GLY A 556 -35.03 42.73 -10.85
N ASP A 557 -34.82 42.09 -9.70
CA ASP A 557 -33.64 42.31 -8.86
C ASP A 557 -32.38 41.65 -9.43
N GLU A 558 -31.23 42.29 -9.23
CA GLU A 558 -29.94 41.70 -9.56
C GLU A 558 -29.54 40.65 -8.51
N PHE A 559 -29.13 39.46 -8.97
CA PHE A 559 -28.72 38.38 -8.08
C PHE A 559 -27.50 37.62 -8.62
N ASN A 560 -26.80 36.93 -7.70
CA ASN A 560 -25.64 36.11 -8.06
C ASN A 560 -26.06 34.66 -8.34
N ILE A 561 -26.17 34.31 -9.62
CA ILE A 561 -26.57 32.96 -10.09
C ILE A 561 -25.66 31.84 -9.54
N TYR A 562 -24.37 32.12 -9.29
CA TYR A 562 -23.43 31.11 -8.79
C TYR A 562 -23.85 30.56 -7.42
N LEU A 563 -24.40 31.41 -6.55
CA LEU A 563 -24.91 30.97 -5.24
C LEU A 563 -26.09 30.01 -5.39
N TYR A 564 -26.93 30.21 -6.40
CA TYR A 564 -28.05 29.32 -6.71
C TYR A 564 -27.58 27.99 -7.30
N TYR A 565 -26.61 28.00 -8.21
CA TYR A 565 -26.01 26.75 -8.72
C TYR A 565 -25.29 25.96 -7.63
N LYS A 566 -24.67 26.63 -6.65
CA LYS A 566 -24.12 25.97 -5.46
C LYS A 566 -25.21 25.23 -4.67
N ARG A 567 -26.36 25.86 -4.44
CA ARG A 567 -27.48 25.22 -3.73
C ARG A 567 -28.07 24.06 -4.53
N LEU A 568 -28.31 24.26 -5.84
CA LEU A 568 -28.79 23.23 -6.76
C LEU A 568 -27.89 21.98 -6.73
N THR A 569 -26.59 22.16 -6.97
CA THR A 569 -25.65 21.04 -7.09
C THR A 569 -25.49 20.28 -5.78
N MET A 570 -25.60 20.97 -4.63
CA MET A 570 -25.61 20.31 -3.33
C MET A 570 -26.88 19.48 -3.12
N ASP A 571 -28.06 19.98 -3.50
CA ASP A 571 -29.29 19.20 -3.40
C ASP A 571 -29.28 18.00 -4.36
N VAL A 572 -28.78 18.20 -5.59
CA VAL A 572 -28.62 17.13 -6.58
C VAL A 572 -27.71 16.01 -6.07
N ILE A 573 -26.50 16.33 -5.60
CA ILE A 573 -25.58 15.28 -5.12
C ILE A 573 -26.13 14.61 -3.86
N SER A 574 -26.76 15.37 -2.96
CA SER A 574 -27.34 14.84 -1.72
C SER A 574 -28.50 13.86 -1.99
N ARG A 575 -29.40 14.22 -2.91
CA ARG A 575 -30.52 13.37 -3.34
C ARG A 575 -30.06 12.17 -4.17
N CYS A 576 -29.14 12.36 -5.12
CA CYS A 576 -28.75 11.30 -6.07
C CYS A 576 -27.73 10.32 -5.51
N ALA A 577 -26.69 10.81 -4.82
CA ALA A 577 -25.62 9.96 -4.31
C ALA A 577 -25.94 9.37 -2.92
N PHE A 578 -26.64 10.13 -2.06
CA PHE A 578 -26.83 9.73 -0.66
C PHE A 578 -28.29 9.50 -0.28
N GLY A 579 -29.23 9.79 -1.19
CA GLY A 579 -30.67 9.65 -0.94
C GLY A 579 -31.16 10.50 0.24
N ILE A 580 -30.48 11.61 0.54
CA ILE A 580 -30.83 12.56 1.59
C ILE A 580 -31.44 13.79 0.93
N ASP A 581 -32.61 14.19 1.40
CA ASP A 581 -33.21 15.46 1.01
C ASP A 581 -32.85 16.53 2.06
N ILE A 582 -32.00 17.47 1.67
CA ILE A 582 -31.50 18.54 2.57
C ILE A 582 -32.26 19.85 2.30
N ASP A 583 -32.88 19.97 1.12
CA ASP A 583 -33.65 21.12 0.67
C ASP A 583 -32.95 22.48 0.89
N ILE A 584 -31.69 22.56 0.45
CA ILE A 584 -30.82 23.72 0.67
C ILE A 584 -31.30 24.92 -0.16
N GLN A 585 -31.95 24.66 -1.29
CA GLN A 585 -32.49 25.73 -2.11
C GLN A 585 -33.57 26.53 -1.37
N HIS A 586 -34.43 25.91 -0.55
CA HIS A 586 -35.43 26.63 0.26
C HIS A 586 -34.87 27.07 1.62
N ASN A 587 -33.88 26.35 2.15
CA ASN A 587 -33.21 26.69 3.39
C ASN A 587 -31.74 27.10 3.17
N PRO A 588 -31.47 28.33 2.70
CA PRO A 588 -30.11 28.78 2.38
C PRO A 588 -29.20 28.89 3.61
N ASN A 589 -29.76 28.87 4.82
CA ASN A 589 -29.04 28.94 6.07
C ASN A 589 -28.73 27.57 6.68
N HIS A 590 -29.03 26.49 5.96
CA HIS A 590 -28.84 25.14 6.44
C HIS A 590 -27.39 24.86 6.88
N ILE A 591 -27.23 24.17 8.01
CA ILE A 591 -25.91 23.96 8.63
C ILE A 591 -24.95 23.19 7.73
N TYR A 592 -25.44 22.21 6.96
CA TYR A 592 -24.60 21.45 6.03
C TYR A 592 -24.03 22.35 4.92
N PHE A 593 -24.87 23.23 4.35
CA PHE A 593 -24.43 24.15 3.30
C PHE A 593 -23.35 25.10 3.82
N LYS A 594 -23.58 25.70 5.01
CA LYS A 594 -22.58 26.57 5.66
C LYS A 594 -21.26 25.87 5.94
N LYS A 595 -21.31 24.63 6.43
CA LYS A 595 -20.10 23.85 6.76
C LYS A 595 -19.36 23.41 5.50
N VAL A 596 -20.04 23.04 4.42
CA VAL A 596 -19.38 22.75 3.14
C VAL A 596 -18.78 24.02 2.54
N GLU A 597 -19.49 25.15 2.55
CA GLU A 597 -18.96 26.45 2.10
C GLU A 597 -17.72 26.89 2.89
N GLU A 598 -17.66 26.61 4.20
CA GLU A 598 -16.48 26.87 5.04
C GLU A 598 -15.25 26.07 4.57
N ILE A 599 -15.47 24.85 4.06
CA ILE A 599 -14.42 23.97 3.54
C ILE A 599 -14.03 24.40 2.11
N PHE A 600 -14.99 24.62 1.21
CA PHE A 600 -14.75 24.72 -0.23
C PHE A 600 -14.93 26.13 -0.82
N GLY A 601 -15.79 26.97 -0.24
CA GLY A 601 -16.25 28.22 -0.87
C GLY A 601 -15.27 29.40 -0.82
N ASN A 602 -14.34 29.43 0.14
CA ASN A 602 -13.54 30.64 0.43
C ASN A 602 -12.06 30.62 0.00
N ASN A 603 -11.65 29.71 -0.89
CA ASN A 603 -10.22 29.49 -1.21
C ASN A 603 -9.36 29.29 0.05
N THR A 604 -9.97 29.02 1.21
CA THR A 604 -9.34 29.04 2.52
C THR A 604 -8.32 27.93 2.61
N ILE A 605 -8.59 26.77 2.01
CA ILE A 605 -7.66 25.66 1.93
C ILE A 605 -6.40 26.08 1.16
N VAL A 606 -6.53 26.57 -0.08
CA VAL A 606 -5.37 26.98 -0.91
C VAL A 606 -4.63 28.19 -0.34
N LYS A 607 -5.34 29.10 0.35
CA LYS A 607 -4.77 30.28 1.01
C LYS A 607 -4.21 30.00 2.39
N SER A 608 -4.63 28.91 3.05
CA SER A 608 -4.24 28.54 4.40
C SER A 608 -2.73 28.33 4.47
N SER A 609 -2.10 29.04 5.41
CA SER A 609 -0.68 28.86 5.72
C SER A 609 -0.36 27.41 6.08
N ILE A 610 -1.34 26.67 6.61
CA ILE A 610 -1.21 25.25 6.97
C ILE A 610 -1.13 24.38 5.71
N PHE A 611 -2.06 24.56 4.75
CA PHE A 611 -2.05 23.82 3.48
C PHE A 611 -0.82 24.18 2.61
N LYS A 612 -0.39 25.44 2.61
CA LYS A 612 0.86 25.84 1.95
C LYS A 612 2.09 25.16 2.59
N MET A 613 2.06 24.97 3.90
CA MET A 613 3.15 24.34 4.64
C MET A 613 3.18 22.82 4.47
N THR A 614 2.02 22.16 4.28
CA THR A 614 1.95 20.74 3.89
C THR A 614 2.50 20.49 2.48
N GLN A 615 2.38 21.46 1.58
CA GLN A 615 2.95 21.39 0.23
C GLN A 615 4.48 21.59 0.22
N LEU A 616 5.04 22.33 1.18
CA LEU A 616 6.49 22.60 1.27
C LEU A 616 7.26 21.50 2.00
N ILE A 617 6.66 20.92 3.03
CA ILE A 617 7.25 19.88 3.86
C ILE A 617 6.20 18.76 3.97
N PRO A 618 6.27 17.73 3.11
CA PRO A 618 5.31 16.63 3.11
C PRO A 618 5.17 15.94 4.48
N ALA A 619 6.28 15.83 5.23
CA ALA A 619 6.30 15.29 6.61
C ALA A 619 5.47 16.12 7.62
N PHE A 620 5.25 17.41 7.34
CA PHE A 620 4.43 18.29 8.17
C PHE A 620 2.93 17.97 8.03
N GLY A 621 2.50 17.39 6.90
CA GLY A 621 1.14 16.88 6.70
C GLY A 621 0.79 15.75 7.68
N ASN A 622 1.71 14.81 7.92
CA ASN A 622 1.52 13.71 8.87
C ASN A 622 1.47 14.22 10.32
N ILE A 623 2.35 15.17 10.66
CA ILE A 623 2.37 15.80 11.98
C ILE A 623 1.06 16.56 12.21
N LEU A 624 0.60 17.34 11.24
CA LEU A 624 -0.68 18.05 11.33
C LEU A 624 -1.89 17.10 11.38
N GLY A 625 -1.84 15.98 10.65
CA GLY A 625 -2.87 14.94 10.69
C GLY A 625 -2.98 14.29 12.08
N GLN A 626 -1.83 13.95 12.69
CA GLN A 626 -1.78 13.41 14.05
C GLN A 626 -2.20 14.45 15.09
N ILE A 627 -1.73 15.69 14.97
CA ILE A 627 -2.16 16.80 15.82
C ILE A 627 -3.67 17.04 15.66
N TYR A 628 -4.20 16.99 14.44
CA TYR A 628 -5.62 17.12 14.16
C TYR A 628 -6.43 15.98 14.82
N LEU A 629 -5.98 14.72 14.69
CA LEU A 629 -6.63 13.57 15.33
C LEU A 629 -6.60 13.65 16.86
N VAL A 630 -5.45 13.98 17.45
CA VAL A 630 -5.29 14.15 18.91
C VAL A 630 -6.14 15.31 19.42
N HIS A 631 -6.10 16.45 18.73
CA HIS A 631 -6.89 17.64 19.06
C HIS A 631 -8.39 17.36 18.97
N ASN A 632 -8.84 16.65 17.94
CA ASN A 632 -10.24 16.33 17.74
C ASN A 632 -10.75 15.28 18.73
N THR A 633 -9.91 14.30 19.09
CA THR A 633 -10.21 13.29 20.14
C THR A 633 -10.29 13.94 21.52
N ALA A 634 -9.32 14.79 21.85
CA ALA A 634 -9.33 15.56 23.10
C ALA A 634 -10.53 16.50 23.17
N ARG A 635 -10.88 17.18 22.07
CA ARG A 635 -12.04 18.07 21.98
C ARG A 635 -13.36 17.31 22.09
N LYS A 636 -13.49 16.13 21.47
CA LYS A 636 -14.67 15.24 21.62
C LYS A 636 -14.82 14.79 23.06
N TYR A 637 -13.74 14.39 23.72
CA TYR A 637 -13.72 14.04 25.15
C TYR A 637 -14.17 15.22 26.01
N ILE A 638 -13.64 16.42 25.75
CA ILE A 638 -14.03 17.64 26.47
C ILE A 638 -15.52 17.97 26.26
N ASN A 639 -16.03 17.92 25.02
CA ASN A 639 -17.43 18.20 24.70
C ASN A 639 -18.41 17.15 25.28
N THR A 640 -18.02 15.88 25.40
CA THR A 640 -18.92 14.80 25.85
C THR A 640 -18.81 14.48 27.34
N ARG A 641 -17.65 14.68 27.97
CA ARG A 641 -17.40 14.29 29.36
C ARG A 641 -17.14 15.47 30.30
N VAL A 642 -16.54 16.57 29.81
CA VAL A 642 -16.08 17.67 30.67
C VAL A 642 -17.06 18.84 30.67
N LEU A 643 -17.44 19.35 29.49
CA LEU A 643 -18.33 20.51 29.35
C LEU A 643 -19.75 20.27 29.89
N PRO A 644 -20.38 19.08 29.73
CA PRO A 644 -21.70 18.81 30.33
C PRO A 644 -21.70 18.84 31.87
N LEU A 645 -20.53 18.70 32.51
CA LEU A 645 -20.36 18.76 33.96
C LEU A 645 -20.13 20.20 34.48
N ILE A 646 -19.77 21.14 33.61
CA ILE A 646 -19.32 22.50 34.00
C ILE A 646 -20.21 23.60 33.43
N SER A 647 -20.89 23.37 32.30
CA SER A 647 -21.83 24.34 31.71
C SER A 647 -22.86 23.64 30.81
N SER A 648 -24.14 23.97 30.94
CA SER A 648 -25.22 23.34 30.16
C SER A 648 -25.30 23.78 28.69
N THR A 649 -24.45 24.72 28.23
CA THR A 649 -24.66 25.41 26.94
C THR A 649 -23.42 25.68 26.09
N LYS A 650 -22.19 25.39 26.54
CA LYS A 650 -20.99 25.60 25.71
C LYS A 650 -20.48 24.30 25.11
N GLN A 651 -20.63 24.16 23.79
CA GLN A 651 -19.87 23.21 22.98
C GLN A 651 -18.67 23.94 22.36
N LEU A 652 -17.49 23.33 22.38
CA LEU A 652 -16.36 23.82 21.60
C LEU A 652 -16.68 23.66 20.12
N ASP A 653 -16.53 24.76 19.35
CA ASP A 653 -16.78 24.79 17.92
C ASP A 653 -15.94 23.73 17.19
N GLU A 654 -16.62 22.85 16.47
CA GLU A 654 -16.02 21.82 15.65
C GLU A 654 -15.60 22.40 14.31
N SER A 655 -14.38 22.07 13.85
CA SER A 655 -13.95 22.46 12.49
C SER A 655 -14.90 21.85 11.47
N ALA A 656 -15.23 22.59 10.40
CA ALA A 656 -16.23 22.12 9.45
C ALA A 656 -15.96 20.74 8.85
N LEU A 657 -14.69 20.39 8.60
CA LEU A 657 -14.29 19.07 8.11
C LEU A 657 -14.59 17.96 9.13
N ALA A 658 -14.22 18.14 10.40
CA ALA A 658 -14.51 17.19 11.47
C ALA A 658 -16.02 16.97 11.65
N TRP A 659 -16.78 18.06 11.68
CA TRP A 659 -18.23 18.03 11.83
C TRP A 659 -18.89 17.22 10.73
N LEU A 660 -18.45 17.46 9.49
CA LEU A 660 -18.96 16.77 8.33
C LEU A 660 -18.57 15.28 8.33
N MET A 661 -17.31 14.94 8.60
CA MET A 661 -16.86 13.55 8.66
C MET A 661 -17.60 12.75 9.74
N ASN A 662 -17.75 13.32 10.95
CA ASN A 662 -18.51 12.69 12.04
C ASN A 662 -19.97 12.42 11.62
N ARG A 663 -20.58 13.38 10.91
CA ARG A 663 -21.95 13.24 10.43
C ARG A 663 -22.08 12.17 9.34
N LEU A 664 -21.12 12.10 8.42
CA LEU A 664 -21.09 11.06 7.38
C LEU A 664 -20.92 9.66 7.99
N HIS A 665 -20.09 9.49 9.02
CA HIS A 665 -20.01 8.23 9.75
C HIS A 665 -21.38 7.81 10.30
N THR A 666 -22.12 8.72 10.95
CA THR A 666 -23.47 8.44 11.46
C THR A 666 -24.45 8.09 10.35
N ILE A 667 -24.40 8.78 9.20
CA ILE A 667 -25.27 8.48 8.05
C ILE A 667 -25.00 7.07 7.51
N VAL A 668 -23.71 6.70 7.38
CA VAL A 668 -23.30 5.37 6.92
C VAL A 668 -23.77 4.29 7.89
N GLU A 669 -23.64 4.50 9.20
CA GLU A 669 -24.13 3.59 10.25
C GLU A 669 -25.64 3.42 10.20
N GLN A 670 -26.40 4.51 10.16
CA GLN A 670 -27.87 4.45 10.09
C GLN A 670 -28.37 3.75 8.84
N ARG A 671 -27.69 3.96 7.70
CA ARG A 671 -28.03 3.29 6.42
C ARG A 671 -27.66 1.80 6.40
N GLN A 672 -26.70 1.37 7.21
CA GLN A 672 -26.43 -0.06 7.42
C GLN A 672 -27.58 -0.73 8.19
N ASP A 673 -28.06 -0.09 9.25
CA ASP A 673 -29.09 -0.64 10.12
C ASP A 673 -30.48 -0.60 9.48
N THR A 674 -30.77 0.40 8.64
CA THR A 674 -32.05 0.57 7.94
C THR A 674 -31.85 0.73 6.44
N PRO A 675 -31.74 -0.38 5.68
CA PRO A 675 -31.61 -0.32 4.23
C PRO A 675 -32.85 0.30 3.59
N ILE A 676 -32.64 1.32 2.75
CA ILE A 676 -33.74 1.96 2.00
C ILE A 676 -33.87 1.25 0.65
N PRO A 677 -35.09 1.04 0.10
CA PRO A 677 -35.29 0.43 -1.21
C PRO A 677 -34.64 1.19 -2.39
N ARG A 678 -34.22 2.44 -2.16
CA ARG A 678 -33.64 3.33 -3.16
C ARG A 678 -32.19 2.95 -3.45
N LYS A 679 -31.88 2.65 -4.71
CA LYS A 679 -30.53 2.27 -5.18
C LYS A 679 -29.67 3.51 -5.47
N ASP A 680 -29.28 4.25 -4.43
CA ASP A 680 -28.35 5.39 -4.51
C ASP A 680 -26.86 4.94 -4.47
N LEU A 681 -25.92 5.86 -4.74
CA LEU A 681 -24.48 5.56 -4.80
C LEU A 681 -23.96 5.02 -3.45
N LEU A 682 -24.44 5.56 -2.34
CA LEU A 682 -24.12 5.08 -1.00
C LEU A 682 -24.63 3.66 -0.77
N GLN A 683 -25.87 3.36 -1.16
CA GLN A 683 -26.44 2.02 -1.03
C GLN A 683 -25.65 0.99 -1.86
N LEU A 684 -25.15 1.37 -3.03
CA LEU A 684 -24.28 0.51 -3.85
C LEU A 684 -22.92 0.28 -3.19
N MET A 685 -22.30 1.32 -2.62
CA MET A 685 -21.07 1.19 -1.84
C MET A 685 -21.27 0.31 -0.59
N LEU A 686 -22.42 0.42 0.07
CA LEU A 686 -22.80 -0.40 1.24
C LEU A 686 -23.05 -1.87 0.87
N GLN A 687 -23.66 -2.15 -0.29
CA GLN A 687 -23.90 -3.52 -0.77
C GLN A 687 -22.61 -4.29 -1.05
N VAL A 688 -21.57 -3.58 -1.53
CA VAL A 688 -20.26 -4.17 -1.79
C VAL A 688 -19.37 -4.18 -0.53
N MET A 689 -19.73 -3.39 0.48
CA MET A 689 -19.11 -3.43 1.80
C MET A 689 -19.55 -4.68 2.60
N THR A 690 -20.71 -5.29 2.29
CA THR A 690 -21.22 -6.47 3.02
C THR A 690 -20.64 -7.80 2.54
N LYS A 691 -19.47 -8.14 3.10
CA LYS A 691 -19.08 -9.44 3.69
C LYS A 691 -17.55 -9.38 3.90
N GLU A 692 -17.10 -9.10 5.13
CA GLU A 692 -15.86 -9.77 5.56
C GLU A 692 -16.15 -11.28 5.46
N PRO A 693 -15.30 -12.09 4.83
CA PRO A 693 -15.50 -13.53 4.81
C PRO A 693 -15.36 -14.04 6.24
N ASN A 694 -16.49 -14.21 6.94
CA ASN A 694 -16.57 -15.08 8.09
C ASN A 694 -16.19 -16.49 7.64
N GLN A 695 -15.35 -17.17 8.42
CA GLN A 695 -14.84 -18.52 8.17
C GLN A 695 -15.91 -19.64 8.12
N ASP A 696 -17.22 -19.34 8.19
CA ASP A 696 -18.26 -20.35 8.46
C ASP A 696 -19.51 -20.30 7.56
N THR A 697 -19.43 -19.87 6.29
CA THR A 697 -20.58 -20.04 5.37
C THR A 697 -20.21 -20.71 4.06
N THR A 698 -20.66 -21.95 3.91
CA THR A 698 -20.53 -22.85 2.75
C THR A 698 -21.53 -22.53 1.63
N GLU A 699 -21.83 -21.25 1.37
CA GLU A 699 -22.65 -20.86 0.23
C GLU A 699 -21.91 -19.90 -0.69
N VAL A 700 -21.48 -20.48 -1.79
CA VAL A 700 -20.88 -19.85 -2.96
C VAL A 700 -21.97 -19.05 -3.67
N ASP A 701 -21.97 -17.72 -3.50
CA ASP A 701 -22.60 -16.84 -4.47
C ASP A 701 -21.51 -16.19 -5.34
N ASN A 702 -21.49 -16.59 -6.60
CA ASN A 702 -20.38 -16.45 -7.56
C ASN A 702 -20.22 -15.04 -8.15
N LYS A 703 -20.52 -13.97 -7.40
CA LYS A 703 -20.45 -12.59 -7.93
C LYS A 703 -19.69 -11.63 -7.00
N THR A 704 -18.45 -11.38 -7.43
CA THR A 704 -17.51 -10.29 -7.10
C THR A 704 -16.69 -10.38 -5.80
N ASN A 705 -15.41 -10.77 -5.93
CA ASN A 705 -14.37 -10.76 -4.88
C ASN A 705 -13.86 -9.36 -4.47
N TYR A 706 -14.69 -8.32 -4.58
CA TYR A 706 -14.26 -6.94 -4.32
C TYR A 706 -15.08 -6.33 -3.19
N TRP A 707 -14.45 -5.67 -2.22
CA TRP A 707 -15.09 -5.04 -1.06
C TRP A 707 -14.56 -3.62 -0.81
N LEU A 708 -15.33 -2.81 -0.08
CA LEU A 708 -14.92 -1.51 0.48
C LEU A 708 -15.03 -1.57 2.00
N SER A 709 -14.01 -1.07 2.71
CA SER A 709 -14.08 -0.87 4.16
C SER A 709 -15.01 0.29 4.53
N LYS A 710 -15.50 0.32 5.77
CA LYS A 710 -16.37 1.41 6.27
C LYS A 710 -15.71 2.78 6.12
N ASP A 711 -14.41 2.89 6.40
CA ASP A 711 -13.65 4.14 6.26
C ASP A 711 -13.47 4.56 4.80
N GLU A 712 -13.34 3.58 3.88
CA GLU A 712 -13.36 3.84 2.44
C GLU A 712 -14.74 4.30 1.96
N VAL A 713 -15.84 3.73 2.46
CA VAL A 713 -17.19 4.18 2.14
C VAL A 713 -17.40 5.63 2.59
N VAL A 714 -17.03 5.96 3.84
CA VAL A 714 -17.16 7.33 4.39
C VAL A 714 -16.28 8.32 3.62
N SER A 715 -15.04 7.95 3.33
CA SER A 715 -14.09 8.82 2.61
C SER A 715 -14.48 9.04 1.15
N ASN A 716 -14.99 8.02 0.47
CA ASN A 716 -15.52 8.17 -0.89
C ASN A 716 -16.82 8.99 -0.89
N THR A 717 -17.68 8.83 0.12
CA THR A 717 -18.88 9.66 0.32
C THR A 717 -18.51 11.14 0.44
N PHE A 718 -17.52 11.48 1.27
CA PHE A 718 -16.99 12.84 1.35
C PHE A 718 -16.45 13.34 0.00
N LEU A 719 -15.66 12.52 -0.70
CA LEU A 719 -15.10 12.87 -2.02
C LEU A 719 -16.20 13.19 -3.04
N PHE A 720 -17.23 12.35 -3.16
CA PHE A 720 -18.32 12.57 -4.12
C PHE A 720 -19.12 13.83 -3.81
N MET A 721 -19.36 14.11 -2.53
CA MET A 721 -20.03 15.34 -2.12
C MET A 721 -19.19 16.58 -2.45
N ALA A 722 -17.89 16.53 -2.18
CA ALA A 722 -16.95 17.62 -2.47
C ALA A 722 -16.81 17.90 -3.96
N VAL A 723 -16.57 16.85 -4.75
CA VAL A 723 -16.34 16.96 -6.20
C VAL A 723 -17.62 17.35 -6.93
N GLY A 724 -18.78 16.77 -6.57
CA GLY A 724 -20.05 17.00 -7.27
C GLY A 724 -20.65 18.41 -7.07
N TYR A 725 -20.32 19.07 -5.97
CA TYR A 725 -20.84 20.38 -5.61
C TYR A 725 -20.10 21.55 -6.29
N GLU A 726 -18.80 21.72 -6.02
CA GLU A 726 -18.09 22.95 -6.38
C GLU A 726 -17.76 23.01 -7.88
N THR A 727 -17.38 21.87 -8.48
CA THR A 727 -16.95 21.82 -9.88
C THR A 727 -18.12 22.04 -10.83
N THR A 728 -19.24 21.37 -10.59
CA THR A 728 -20.47 21.49 -11.38
C THR A 728 -21.06 22.89 -11.29
N SER A 729 -21.13 23.48 -10.09
CA SER A 729 -21.67 24.84 -9.92
C SER A 729 -20.81 25.90 -10.61
N THR A 730 -19.48 25.71 -10.59
CA THR A 730 -18.55 26.57 -11.32
C THR A 730 -18.72 26.43 -12.84
N ALA A 731 -18.90 25.21 -13.36
CA ALA A 731 -19.16 24.97 -14.78
C ALA A 731 -20.44 25.68 -15.24
N LEU A 732 -21.53 25.52 -14.48
CA LEU A 732 -22.82 26.16 -14.77
C LEU A 732 -22.71 27.69 -14.71
N ALA A 733 -21.98 28.24 -13.73
CA ALA A 733 -21.78 29.68 -13.64
C ALA A 733 -21.01 30.26 -14.84
N TYR A 734 -19.95 29.59 -15.30
CA TYR A 734 -19.24 30.00 -16.52
C TYR A 734 -20.10 29.83 -17.77
N ALA A 735 -20.88 28.75 -17.87
CA ALA A 735 -21.82 28.56 -18.97
C ALA A 735 -22.82 29.72 -19.04
N THR A 736 -23.45 30.08 -17.92
CA THR A 736 -24.41 31.20 -17.86
C THR A 736 -23.76 32.55 -18.13
N TYR A 737 -22.52 32.76 -17.65
CA TYR A 737 -21.75 33.95 -17.99
C TYR A 737 -21.49 34.08 -19.49
N VAL A 738 -21.16 32.97 -20.17
CA VAL A 738 -20.98 32.93 -21.62
C VAL A 738 -22.30 33.19 -22.33
N LEU A 739 -23.40 32.57 -21.91
CA LEU A 739 -24.73 32.81 -22.51
C LEU A 739 -25.14 34.27 -22.41
N ALA A 740 -24.87 34.93 -21.27
CA ALA A 740 -25.14 36.36 -21.09
C ALA A 740 -24.31 37.25 -22.03
N LYS A 741 -23.15 36.79 -22.48
CA LYS A 741 -22.26 37.50 -23.42
C LYS A 741 -22.51 37.18 -24.89
N HIS A 742 -23.16 36.04 -25.17
CA HIS A 742 -23.38 35.51 -26.51
C HIS A 742 -24.87 35.19 -26.76
N PRO A 743 -25.73 36.22 -26.91
CA PRO A 743 -27.16 36.03 -27.14
C PRO A 743 -27.48 35.18 -28.39
N GLU A 744 -26.62 35.23 -29.41
CA GLU A 744 -26.71 34.42 -30.61
C GLU A 744 -26.55 32.92 -30.34
N VAL A 745 -25.67 32.55 -29.41
CA VAL A 745 -25.47 31.17 -28.98
C VAL A 745 -26.65 30.71 -28.13
N LEU A 746 -27.13 31.57 -27.21
CA LEU A 746 -28.32 31.31 -26.41
C LEU A 746 -29.53 30.99 -27.30
N LYS A 747 -29.78 31.81 -28.34
CA LYS A 747 -30.88 31.59 -29.27
C LYS A 747 -30.76 30.27 -30.04
N LYS A 748 -29.54 29.85 -30.42
CA LYS A 748 -29.31 28.55 -31.07
C LYS A 748 -29.61 27.39 -30.14
N LEU A 749 -29.20 27.48 -28.87
CA LEU A 749 -29.51 26.47 -27.85
C LEU A 749 -31.01 26.37 -27.60
N GLN A 750 -31.70 27.50 -27.49
CA GLN A 750 -33.16 27.54 -27.37
C GLN A 750 -33.83 26.87 -28.58
N ASN A 751 -33.41 27.22 -29.80
CA ASN A 751 -33.94 26.59 -31.01
C ASN A 751 -33.70 25.06 -31.05
N GLU A 752 -32.56 24.57 -30.55
CA GLU A 752 -32.29 23.13 -30.47
C GLU A 752 -33.22 22.45 -29.45
N ILE A 753 -33.46 23.08 -28.31
CA ILE A 753 -34.38 22.60 -27.28
C ILE A 753 -35.83 22.62 -27.79
N ASP A 754 -36.25 23.69 -28.46
CA ASP A 754 -37.61 23.85 -29.02
C ASP A 754 -37.92 22.84 -30.14
N GLN A 755 -36.89 22.26 -30.77
CA GLN A 755 -37.01 21.24 -31.82
C GLN A 755 -37.11 19.81 -31.26
N LEU A 756 -36.95 19.62 -29.94
CA LEU A 756 -37.10 18.30 -29.34
C LEU A 756 -38.55 17.81 -29.45
N PRO A 757 -38.78 16.55 -29.82
CA PRO A 757 -40.11 15.95 -29.74
C PRO A 757 -40.45 15.72 -28.27
N ILE A 758 -41.07 16.70 -27.63
CA ILE A 758 -41.73 16.50 -26.35
C ILE A 758 -43.06 15.82 -26.69
N ASP A 759 -43.21 14.54 -26.33
CA ASP A 759 -44.46 13.79 -26.50
C ASP A 759 -45.62 14.60 -25.89
N ASN A 760 -46.44 15.21 -26.74
CA ASN A 760 -47.80 15.60 -26.40
C ASN A 760 -48.63 14.32 -26.54
N ASP A 761 -48.66 13.50 -25.50
CA ASP A 761 -49.49 12.30 -25.49
C ASP A 761 -50.96 12.72 -25.32
N ASP A 762 -51.62 12.99 -26.44
CA ASP A 762 -53.02 13.47 -26.57
C ASP A 762 -54.08 12.44 -26.09
N ASN A 763 -53.72 11.37 -25.37
CA ASN A 763 -54.62 10.23 -25.08
C ASN A 763 -54.68 9.74 -23.63
N THR A 764 -54.25 10.53 -22.65
CA THR A 764 -54.60 10.26 -21.24
C THR A 764 -55.02 11.54 -20.53
N ASN A 765 -56.19 11.53 -19.90
CA ASN A 765 -56.77 12.61 -19.07
C ASN A 765 -55.95 12.95 -17.80
N ASP A 766 -54.65 12.69 -17.80
CA ASP A 766 -53.70 13.15 -16.78
C ASP A 766 -52.77 14.18 -17.44
N GLU A 767 -53.14 15.46 -17.34
CA GLU A 767 -52.35 16.61 -17.75
C GLU A 767 -51.05 16.72 -16.94
N LYS A 768 -50.03 15.93 -17.27
CA LYS A 768 -48.65 16.24 -16.91
C LYS A 768 -47.79 16.30 -18.17
N ILE A 769 -47.75 17.49 -18.74
CA ILE A 769 -46.73 17.93 -19.70
C ILE A 769 -45.36 17.48 -19.17
N LYS A 770 -44.55 16.78 -19.97
CA LYS A 770 -43.14 16.52 -19.62
C LYS A 770 -42.39 17.85 -19.66
N GLU A 771 -42.36 18.54 -18.52
CA GLU A 771 -41.77 19.88 -18.37
C GLU A 771 -40.23 19.88 -18.52
N TYR A 772 -39.58 18.72 -18.40
CA TYR A 772 -38.12 18.58 -18.46
C TYR A 772 -37.69 17.41 -19.36
N PRO A 773 -36.58 17.54 -20.12
CA PRO A 773 -36.06 16.47 -20.97
C PRO A 773 -35.57 15.28 -20.10
N ASP A 774 -35.78 14.06 -20.60
CA ASP A 774 -35.27 12.86 -19.95
C ASP A 774 -33.81 12.56 -20.36
N TYR A 775 -33.21 11.54 -19.73
CA TYR A 775 -31.80 11.18 -19.97
C TYR A 775 -31.49 10.92 -21.45
N ASP A 776 -32.39 10.26 -22.18
CA ASP A 776 -32.16 9.88 -23.57
C ASP A 776 -32.33 11.10 -24.48
N THR A 777 -33.32 11.95 -24.23
CA THR A 777 -33.52 13.22 -24.96
C THR A 777 -32.29 14.13 -24.87
N VAL A 778 -31.65 14.26 -23.70
CA VAL A 778 -30.46 15.11 -23.54
C VAL A 778 -29.27 14.60 -24.37
N THR A 779 -29.15 13.28 -24.60
CA THR A 779 -28.05 12.73 -25.41
C THR A 779 -28.14 13.10 -26.90
N HIS A 780 -29.30 13.61 -27.35
CA HIS A 780 -29.52 14.05 -28.73
C HIS A 780 -29.26 15.55 -28.95
N LEU A 781 -28.99 16.32 -27.89
CA LEU A 781 -28.69 17.76 -27.97
C LEU A 781 -27.24 18.01 -28.40
N SER A 782 -27.00 17.87 -29.70
CA SER A 782 -25.67 17.96 -30.31
C SER A 782 -24.98 19.32 -30.16
N TYR A 783 -25.73 20.42 -30.27
CA TYR A 783 -25.20 21.78 -30.16
C TYR A 783 -25.00 22.16 -28.69
N MET A 784 -25.85 21.69 -27.77
CA MET A 784 -25.60 21.77 -26.33
C MET A 784 -24.28 21.09 -25.93
N ASP A 785 -23.99 19.90 -26.44
CA ASP A 785 -22.72 19.19 -26.18
C ASP A 785 -21.51 20.00 -26.69
N MET A 786 -21.62 20.57 -27.89
CA MET A 786 -20.60 21.49 -28.45
C MET A 786 -20.40 22.74 -27.59
N PHE A 787 -21.50 23.33 -27.11
CA PHE A 787 -21.47 24.50 -26.24
C PHE A 787 -20.78 24.20 -24.91
N ILE A 788 -21.17 23.12 -24.23
CA ILE A 788 -20.56 22.71 -22.96
C ILE A 788 -19.08 22.41 -23.15
N SER A 789 -18.72 21.72 -24.23
CA SER A 789 -17.33 21.41 -24.59
C SER A 789 -16.49 22.68 -24.77
N GLU A 790 -17.02 23.70 -25.45
CA GLU A 790 -16.32 24.97 -25.66
C GLU A 790 -16.21 25.80 -24.36
N VAL A 791 -17.24 25.79 -23.52
CA VAL A 791 -17.19 26.42 -22.19
C VAL A 791 -16.08 25.79 -21.35
N LEU A 792 -16.01 24.46 -21.29
CA LEU A 792 -14.97 23.74 -20.55
C LEU A 792 -13.60 23.87 -21.20
N ARG A 793 -13.53 24.11 -22.53
CA ARG A 793 -12.27 24.42 -23.20
C ARG A 793 -11.73 25.78 -22.72
N MET A 794 -12.57 26.81 -22.75
CA MET A 794 -12.17 28.17 -22.40
C MET A 794 -11.98 28.39 -20.90
N TYR A 795 -12.80 27.71 -20.09
CA TYR A 795 -12.81 27.79 -18.63
C TYR A 795 -12.60 26.40 -18.01
N PRO A 796 -11.41 25.79 -18.18
CA PRO A 796 -11.16 24.45 -17.70
C PRO A 796 -11.10 24.43 -16.17
N ILE A 797 -11.81 23.46 -15.59
CA ILE A 797 -12.02 23.33 -14.15
C ILE A 797 -11.04 22.30 -13.59
N ALA A 798 -10.51 22.57 -12.39
CA ALA A 798 -9.60 21.66 -11.67
C ALA A 798 -8.28 21.31 -12.40
N ASN A 799 -7.69 22.27 -13.13
CA ASN A 799 -6.44 22.09 -13.90
C ASN A 799 -5.28 21.46 -13.11
N LEU A 800 -5.17 21.75 -11.82
CA LEU A 800 -4.15 21.19 -10.91
C LEU A 800 -4.22 19.67 -10.76
N THR A 801 -5.33 19.03 -11.16
CA THR A 801 -5.55 17.59 -10.93
C THR A 801 -5.04 16.69 -12.05
N ILE A 802 -4.67 17.24 -13.22
CA ILE A 802 -4.24 16.44 -14.38
C ILE A 802 -2.73 16.24 -14.33
N GLN A 803 -2.31 15.30 -13.51
CA GLN A 803 -0.91 14.93 -13.34
C GLN A 803 -0.72 13.44 -13.07
N ARG A 804 0.43 12.90 -13.52
CA ARG A 804 0.85 11.51 -13.28
C ARG A 804 2.28 11.44 -12.80
N CYS A 805 2.59 10.48 -11.94
CA CYS A 805 3.94 10.25 -11.43
C CYS A 805 4.56 9.03 -12.11
N ALA A 806 5.83 9.13 -12.53
CA ALA A 806 6.61 8.01 -13.04
C ALA A 806 6.95 7.06 -11.88
N MET A 807 6.50 5.81 -11.96
CA MET A 807 6.80 4.79 -10.94
C MET A 807 8.11 4.05 -11.19
N GLU A 808 8.66 4.19 -12.39
CA GLU A 808 9.91 3.58 -12.86
C GLU A 808 10.67 4.60 -13.72
N ASN A 809 11.97 4.35 -13.94
CA ASN A 809 12.74 5.15 -14.89
C ASN A 809 12.29 4.82 -16.31
N THR A 810 11.93 5.83 -17.11
CA THR A 810 11.50 5.64 -18.49
C THR A 810 12.02 6.74 -19.41
N VAL A 811 11.84 6.56 -20.71
CA VAL A 811 12.14 7.56 -21.73
C VAL A 811 10.85 7.87 -22.49
N VAL A 812 10.54 9.15 -22.64
CA VAL A 812 9.39 9.64 -23.42
C VAL A 812 9.92 10.65 -24.42
N GLN A 813 9.71 10.40 -25.72
CA GLN A 813 10.24 11.23 -26.81
C GLN A 813 11.73 11.63 -26.65
N GLY A 814 12.57 10.72 -26.18
CA GLY A 814 14.01 10.96 -25.98
C GLY A 814 14.37 11.73 -24.69
N ILE A 815 13.39 12.09 -23.86
CA ILE A 815 13.59 12.69 -22.54
C ILE A 815 13.58 11.58 -21.47
N ASN A 816 14.67 11.49 -20.71
CA ASN A 816 14.76 10.57 -19.58
C ASN A 816 13.94 11.10 -18.39
N ILE A 817 12.92 10.34 -17.99
CA ILE A 817 12.06 10.62 -16.85
C ILE A 817 12.44 9.65 -15.73
N GLU A 818 12.96 10.18 -14.62
CA GLU A 818 13.33 9.39 -13.45
C GLU A 818 12.10 9.03 -12.61
N LYS A 819 12.15 7.87 -11.94
CA LYS A 819 11.18 7.45 -10.93
C LYS A 819 10.95 8.57 -9.92
N GLY A 820 9.67 8.87 -9.65
CA GLY A 820 9.24 9.95 -8.77
C GLY A 820 9.01 11.29 -9.49
N THR A 821 9.41 11.46 -10.75
CA THR A 821 9.11 12.69 -11.50
C THR A 821 7.63 12.74 -11.85
N SER A 822 6.95 13.85 -11.56
CA SER A 822 5.55 14.05 -11.97
C SER A 822 5.46 14.78 -13.30
N VAL A 823 4.54 14.36 -14.17
CA VAL A 823 4.19 15.01 -15.43
C VAL A 823 2.85 15.70 -15.24
N HIS A 824 2.83 17.02 -15.37
CA HIS A 824 1.65 17.87 -15.27
C HIS A 824 1.23 18.34 -16.66
N ALA A 825 -0.04 18.09 -17.02
CA ALA A 825 -0.58 18.55 -18.30
C ALA A 825 -1.02 20.02 -18.19
N ASP A 826 -0.40 20.91 -18.96
CA ASP A 826 -0.83 22.30 -19.07
C ASP A 826 -2.01 22.44 -20.04
N ILE A 827 -3.18 22.05 -19.54
CA ILE A 827 -4.45 22.04 -20.28
C ILE A 827 -4.75 23.42 -20.87
N TYR A 828 -4.46 24.48 -20.11
CA TYR A 828 -4.79 25.84 -20.55
C TYR A 828 -3.98 26.20 -21.80
N SER A 829 -2.67 25.95 -21.80
CA SER A 829 -1.85 26.19 -23.00
C SER A 829 -2.29 25.32 -24.19
N ILE A 830 -2.65 24.05 -23.95
CA ILE A 830 -3.16 23.14 -25.01
C ILE A 830 -4.47 23.66 -25.60
N HIS A 831 -5.39 24.09 -24.76
CA HIS A 831 -6.72 24.55 -25.15
C HIS A 831 -6.70 25.86 -25.95
N TYR A 832 -5.65 26.67 -25.79
CA TYR A 832 -5.45 27.92 -26.52
C TYR A 832 -4.32 27.83 -27.56
N ASP A 833 -3.79 26.63 -27.84
CA ASP A 833 -2.79 26.42 -28.89
C ASP A 833 -3.43 26.63 -30.28
N ARG A 834 -2.89 27.58 -31.04
CA ARG A 834 -3.35 27.91 -32.39
C ARG A 834 -3.10 26.79 -33.40
N GLU A 835 -2.06 25.99 -33.21
CA GLU A 835 -1.75 24.85 -34.09
C GLU A 835 -2.80 23.74 -33.93
N LEU A 836 -3.31 23.55 -32.71
CA LEU A 836 -4.30 22.51 -32.40
C LEU A 836 -5.73 22.96 -32.68
N TRP A 837 -6.06 24.22 -32.40
CA TRP A 837 -7.43 24.76 -32.46
C TRP A 837 -7.73 25.68 -33.64
N GLY A 838 -6.74 25.92 -34.51
CA GLY A 838 -6.90 26.68 -35.75
C GLY A 838 -7.86 26.01 -36.76
N PRO A 839 -8.26 26.72 -37.86
CA PRO A 839 -7.75 28.02 -38.31
C PRO A 839 -8.33 29.24 -37.57
N ASP A 840 -9.47 29.07 -36.90
CA ASP A 840 -10.12 30.13 -36.11
C ASP A 840 -9.31 30.45 -34.84
N ASP A 841 -9.41 31.69 -34.37
CA ASP A 841 -8.71 32.14 -33.16
C ASP A 841 -9.19 31.30 -31.94
N PRO A 842 -8.28 30.62 -31.20
CA PRO A 842 -8.63 29.86 -30.01
C PRO A 842 -9.21 30.72 -28.86
N TYR A 843 -9.01 32.03 -28.87
CA TYR A 843 -9.57 32.94 -27.86
C TYR A 843 -11.01 33.34 -28.14
N ILE A 844 -11.55 33.03 -29.32
CA ILE A 844 -12.95 33.28 -29.67
C ILE A 844 -13.79 32.08 -29.23
N PHE A 845 -14.86 32.36 -28.49
CA PHE A 845 -15.87 31.36 -28.12
C PHE A 845 -16.65 30.93 -29.37
N LEU A 846 -16.45 29.68 -29.80
CA LEU A 846 -17.07 29.12 -31.00
C LEU A 846 -17.44 27.64 -30.78
N PRO A 847 -18.67 27.33 -30.32
CA PRO A 847 -19.12 25.95 -30.08
C PRO A 847 -18.91 25.02 -31.28
N GLU A 848 -19.20 25.51 -32.49
CA GLU A 848 -19.16 24.72 -33.73
C GLU A 848 -17.77 24.13 -34.03
N ARG A 849 -16.70 24.62 -33.39
CA ARG A 849 -15.36 24.04 -33.52
C ARG A 849 -15.30 22.57 -33.07
N HIS A 850 -16.22 22.17 -32.20
CA HIS A 850 -16.36 20.79 -31.70
C HIS A 850 -17.18 19.87 -32.61
N LYS A 851 -17.69 20.37 -33.75
CA LYS A 851 -18.41 19.54 -34.74
C LYS A 851 -17.55 18.40 -35.29
N ILE A 852 -16.24 18.59 -35.33
CA ILE A 852 -15.25 17.57 -35.66
C ILE A 852 -14.54 17.21 -34.37
N LYS A 853 -14.57 15.93 -33.98
CA LYS A 853 -13.77 15.43 -32.85
C LYS A 853 -12.29 15.54 -33.23
N ARG A 854 -11.54 16.34 -32.48
CA ARG A 854 -10.11 16.57 -32.64
C ARG A 854 -9.30 15.69 -31.68
#